data_AF-A0A6T1E7F3-F1
#
_entry.id   AF-A0A6T1E7F3-F1
#
_cell.length_a   1.000
_cell.length_b   1.000
_cell.length_c   1.000
_cell.angle_alpha   90.00
_cell.angle_beta   90.00
_cell.angle_gamma   90.00
#
_symmetry.space_group_name_H-M   'P 1'
#
loop_
_entity.id
_entity.type
_entity.pdbx_description
1 polymer ?
#
loop_
_entity_poly.entity_id
_entity_poly.type
_entity_poly.pdbx_seq_one_letter_code
_entity_poly.pdbx_strand_id
1 'polypeptide(L)'
;QQQQQQQQQRDGTASAPSPVRNRGGQVSRSGSSRAPKRSLNGDNVAWALSEIRNHLEAIADVEGVPELLERFPECVLLGGIAARRELVAALLGEHAAATSAAALLVAPGMRQPLALELRSGAEDFGSFNGPEAEAWLQSISKAVSQAVGHRLKVDPLRLRLSVMGCANLDIVDLPEKGSQGQSGGVPAKLEEMRVRHVGSSSNLLVCLEPGPPLDMCRRYDPQLRRTVLLGAAAASIRGGDDPLPPSMLCGPAAARSLEEKFAILCHERIPQWTAGLERLETRLSKSQTEAREIEQRETSDEVLRRARAAGTSFGRALEHVINGAPGCTAGALTLEDELVEFAASAAKGHCGTGTILSPQDAANAVADLFANFDGVEGYANYLRTEVHVSGADVPLNGGAAWQRLLAEVEVAMRLSHPPPDELAALMLNAVRAGGTGVHGHQRWEDVSSKLMFAIAFEPLRRRIRYVTARVVWVLKHQKAAVSEWMSTLSDGPASRLYSPLFSEHLSILRQYPIVRELVFGAYNDAVSIVGEQVLKSLEGTLMAACINPEIMLRTPTEPDLDPRNPANAQRARGGGGKAGKANQARERVATEMRRRTSGPSGGLPVQLRDRIFEPKEAVQTLPFVEVKLRHAFAVLANILANQAFAFSDTSLATLCRRQVDEAMNKIDYSPEQNRALAARHTELEEVAKQVEERLSAVRRCLATLRSVRS
;
A
#
# COMPACT_ATOMS: atom_id res chain seq x y z
N GLN A 1 -0.19 37.12 24.04
CA GLN A 1 0.66 38.32 24.02
C GLN A 1 2.02 37.93 24.59
N GLN A 2 3.11 38.33 23.91
CA GLN A 2 4.50 37.86 24.06
C GLN A 2 4.80 36.44 23.52
N GLN A 3 4.68 36.27 22.19
CA GLN A 3 5.58 35.46 21.35
C GLN A 3 5.22 35.63 19.85
N GLN A 4 5.02 36.89 19.44
CA GLN A 4 4.70 37.26 18.05
C GLN A 4 5.48 38.52 17.61
N GLN A 5 6.72 38.65 18.10
CA GLN A 5 7.55 39.86 17.91
C GLN A 5 9.02 39.55 17.57
N GLN A 6 9.30 38.47 16.82
CA GLN A 6 10.66 38.18 16.34
C GLN A 6 10.72 37.65 14.90
N GLN A 7 9.95 38.24 13.96
CA GLN A 7 10.21 37.98 12.54
C GLN A 7 9.78 39.10 11.58
N GLN A 8 9.97 40.35 12.00
CA GLN A 8 9.91 41.51 11.11
C GLN A 8 10.99 42.51 11.52
N GLN A 9 12.22 42.28 11.05
CA GLN A 9 13.27 43.30 10.97
C GLN A 9 14.46 42.72 10.23
N ARG A 10 14.48 42.91 8.90
CA ARG A 10 15.68 43.10 8.08
C ARG A 10 15.24 43.32 6.63
N ASP A 11 14.83 44.54 6.33
CA ASP A 11 14.81 45.07 4.97
C ASP A 11 14.99 46.60 4.99
N GLY A 12 15.85 47.09 4.09
CA GLY A 12 16.21 48.50 3.86
C GLY A 12 17.61 48.86 4.37
N THR A 13 18.56 49.43 3.61
CA THR A 13 18.54 50.17 2.33
C THR A 13 19.98 50.44 1.84
N ALA A 14 20.12 50.73 0.53
CA ALA A 14 21.03 51.74 -0.10
C ALA A 14 22.20 51.29 -1.02
N SER A 15 21.93 51.39 -2.34
CA SER A 15 22.64 52.11 -3.44
C SER A 15 24.15 51.95 -3.78
N ALA A 16 24.38 51.45 -5.02
CA ALA A 16 25.32 51.86 -6.11
C ALA A 16 26.87 51.85 -5.87
N PRO A 17 27.75 51.73 -6.91
CA PRO A 17 27.54 51.86 -8.37
C PRO A 17 28.13 50.73 -9.27
N SER A 18 27.84 50.81 -10.58
CA SER A 18 28.38 49.95 -11.67
C SER A 18 29.91 49.94 -11.79
N PRO A 19 30.50 48.92 -12.44
CA PRO A 19 31.00 49.18 -13.80
C PRO A 19 30.86 48.02 -14.82
N VAL A 20 30.99 48.45 -16.07
CA VAL A 20 31.09 47.76 -17.36
C VAL A 20 32.09 46.57 -17.38
N ARG A 21 31.75 45.40 -17.95
CA ARG A 21 32.32 44.84 -19.23
C ARG A 21 31.86 43.40 -19.53
N ASN A 22 31.27 43.29 -20.73
CA ASN A 22 31.16 42.18 -21.70
C ASN A 22 31.71 40.75 -21.47
N ARG A 23 30.85 39.83 -21.97
CA ARG A 23 31.08 38.63 -22.82
C ARG A 23 31.38 37.27 -22.17
N GLY A 24 30.44 36.34 -22.41
CA GLY A 24 30.72 34.92 -22.68
C GLY A 24 29.83 33.94 -21.92
N GLY A 25 28.83 33.36 -22.59
CA GLY A 25 28.07 32.22 -22.04
C GLY A 25 26.64 32.09 -22.55
N GLN A 26 26.48 31.64 -23.79
CA GLN A 26 25.18 31.22 -24.34
C GLN A 26 24.69 29.96 -23.60
N VAL A 27 23.57 30.09 -22.88
CA VAL A 27 22.68 28.98 -22.52
C VAL A 27 21.44 29.14 -23.40
N SER A 28 21.30 28.25 -24.38
CA SER A 28 20.19 28.18 -25.32
C SER A 28 18.91 27.75 -24.60
N ARG A 29 18.09 28.73 -24.22
CA ARG A 29 16.67 28.55 -23.92
C ARG A 29 15.92 28.22 -25.21
N SER A 30 15.26 27.06 -25.22
CA SER A 30 14.29 26.65 -26.23
C SER A 30 13.12 27.64 -26.28
N GLY A 31 13.16 28.53 -27.27
CA GLY A 31 12.05 29.42 -27.59
C GLY A 31 10.88 28.61 -28.14
N SER A 32 9.76 28.64 -27.42
CA SER A 32 8.43 28.33 -27.93
C SER A 32 8.13 29.23 -29.13
N SER A 33 8.40 28.75 -30.35
CA SER A 33 7.99 29.42 -31.58
C SER A 33 6.48 29.35 -31.69
N ARG A 34 5.81 30.49 -31.56
CA ARG A 34 4.40 30.68 -31.89
C ARG A 34 4.15 30.14 -33.30
N ALA A 35 3.21 29.21 -33.42
CA ALA A 35 2.73 28.69 -34.69
C ALA A 35 2.20 29.85 -35.57
N PRO A 36 2.59 29.93 -36.86
CA PRO A 36 2.09 30.96 -37.76
C PRO A 36 0.62 30.68 -38.08
N LYS A 37 -0.23 31.71 -37.93
CA LYS A 37 -1.63 31.70 -38.40
C LYS A 37 -1.62 31.59 -39.92
N ARG A 38 -1.91 30.41 -40.47
CA ARG A 38 -2.06 30.16 -41.91
C ARG A 38 -3.48 30.45 -42.38
N SER A 39 -3.57 31.05 -43.56
CA SER A 39 -4.79 31.38 -44.31
C SER A 39 -5.53 30.09 -44.71
N LEU A 40 -6.84 30.07 -44.42
CA LEU A 40 -7.79 29.01 -44.72
C LEU A 40 -8.31 29.19 -46.15
N ASN A 41 -7.87 28.36 -47.10
CA ASN A 41 -8.62 28.07 -48.33
C ASN A 41 -8.08 26.76 -48.94
N GLY A 42 -8.93 25.74 -49.06
CA GLY A 42 -8.76 24.64 -50.02
C GLY A 42 -8.07 23.36 -49.51
N ASP A 43 -6.73 23.32 -49.45
CA ASP A 43 -6.00 22.06 -49.66
C ASP A 43 -5.10 21.65 -48.49
N ASN A 44 -5.69 21.19 -47.36
CA ASN A 44 -4.93 20.94 -46.11
C ASN A 44 -5.08 19.52 -45.50
N VAL A 45 -5.73 18.57 -46.18
CA VAL A 45 -5.97 17.22 -45.61
C VAL A 45 -4.68 16.45 -45.33
N ALA A 46 -3.67 16.55 -46.19
CA ALA A 46 -2.39 15.86 -45.98
C ALA A 46 -1.60 16.45 -44.79
N TRP A 47 -1.66 17.78 -44.59
CA TRP A 47 -1.07 18.43 -43.42
C TRP A 47 -1.73 17.99 -42.12
N ALA A 48 -3.07 17.94 -42.11
CA ALA A 48 -3.83 17.41 -40.98
C ALA A 48 -3.47 15.94 -40.69
N LEU A 49 -3.36 15.10 -41.72
CA LEU A 49 -2.96 13.70 -41.56
C LEU A 49 -1.55 13.56 -40.96
N SER A 50 -0.58 14.37 -41.38
CA SER A 50 0.75 14.41 -40.74
C SER A 50 0.65 14.79 -39.26
N GLU A 51 -0.16 15.78 -38.92
CA GLU A 51 -0.31 16.22 -37.54
C GLU A 51 -0.96 15.13 -36.68
N ILE A 52 -2.02 14.50 -37.17
CA ILE A 52 -2.71 13.42 -36.46
C ILE A 52 -1.77 12.22 -36.31
N ARG A 53 -1.07 11.82 -37.38
CA ARG A 53 -0.10 10.72 -37.35
C ARG A 53 0.96 10.96 -36.27
N ASN A 54 1.57 12.15 -36.24
CA ASN A 54 2.56 12.52 -35.24
C ASN A 54 2.01 12.40 -33.80
N HIS A 55 0.77 12.84 -33.56
CA HIS A 55 0.13 12.72 -32.26
C HIS A 55 -0.16 11.28 -31.86
N LEU A 56 -0.60 10.45 -32.82
CA LEU A 56 -0.89 9.04 -32.59
C LEU A 56 0.39 8.21 -32.39
N GLU A 57 1.45 8.49 -33.14
CA GLU A 57 2.75 7.83 -32.97
C GLU A 57 3.35 8.09 -31.58
N ALA A 58 3.12 9.28 -31.01
CA ALA A 58 3.55 9.60 -29.64
C ALA A 58 2.83 8.78 -28.56
N ILE A 59 1.71 8.12 -28.90
CA ILE A 59 0.90 7.28 -28.01
C ILE A 59 0.68 5.88 -28.60
N ALA A 60 1.63 5.40 -29.41
CA ALA A 60 1.53 4.13 -30.14
C ALA A 60 1.43 2.90 -29.22
N ASP A 61 1.79 3.05 -27.94
CA ASP A 61 1.67 2.03 -26.90
C ASP A 61 0.23 1.83 -26.40
N VAL A 62 -0.68 2.75 -26.72
CA VAL A 62 -2.10 2.64 -26.38
C VAL A 62 -2.79 1.66 -27.33
N GLU A 63 -3.44 0.64 -26.77
CA GLU A 63 -4.22 -0.34 -27.52
C GLU A 63 -5.18 0.35 -28.50
N GLY A 64 -5.27 -0.11 -29.76
CA GLY A 64 -6.14 0.49 -30.77
C GLY A 64 -5.48 1.61 -31.59
N VAL A 65 -4.39 2.23 -31.12
CA VAL A 65 -3.67 3.27 -31.87
C VAL A 65 -2.89 2.69 -33.07
N PRO A 66 -2.15 1.57 -32.94
CA PRO A 66 -1.49 0.95 -34.09
C PRO A 66 -2.45 0.62 -35.23
N GLU A 67 -3.62 0.05 -34.92
CA GLU A 67 -4.64 -0.29 -35.90
C GLU A 67 -5.25 0.94 -36.58
N LEU A 68 -5.26 2.09 -35.90
CA LEU A 68 -5.65 3.37 -36.52
C LEU A 68 -4.56 3.88 -37.46
N LEU A 69 -3.29 3.83 -37.05
CA LEU A 69 -2.15 4.27 -37.86
C LEU A 69 -2.02 3.46 -39.16
N GLU A 70 -2.27 2.15 -39.13
CA GLU A 70 -2.25 1.29 -40.31
C GLU A 70 -3.37 1.57 -41.32
N ARG A 71 -4.41 2.30 -40.91
CA ARG A 71 -5.53 2.68 -41.78
C ARG A 71 -5.33 4.02 -42.47
N PHE A 72 -4.22 4.72 -42.23
CA PHE A 72 -3.91 5.97 -42.93
C PHE A 72 -3.64 5.66 -44.40
N PRO A 73 -4.12 6.51 -45.32
CA PRO A 73 -4.00 6.22 -46.73
C PRO A 73 -2.59 6.56 -47.18
N GLU A 74 -2.03 5.69 -48.01
CA GLU A 74 -0.75 5.90 -48.66
C GLU A 74 -0.89 5.55 -50.15
N CYS A 75 -0.16 6.25 -51.02
CA CYS A 75 -0.06 5.97 -52.44
C CYS A 75 1.10 5.02 -52.70
N VAL A 76 0.81 3.75 -52.94
CA VAL A 76 1.83 2.71 -53.16
C VAL A 76 2.22 2.69 -54.63
N LEU A 77 3.48 2.97 -54.93
CA LEU A 77 3.98 3.08 -56.30
C LEU A 77 4.35 1.71 -56.87
N LEU A 78 3.77 1.35 -58.02
CA LEU A 78 3.94 0.07 -58.70
C LEU A 78 4.32 0.28 -60.17
N GLY A 79 5.51 -0.18 -60.56
CA GLY A 79 6.09 -0.02 -61.90
C GLY A 79 7.58 -0.37 -61.85
N GLY A 80 8.35 -0.13 -62.91
CA GLY A 80 9.81 -0.18 -62.90
C GLY A 80 10.45 1.06 -62.27
N ILE A 81 11.72 0.96 -61.88
CA ILE A 81 12.49 2.05 -61.24
C ILE A 81 12.44 3.35 -62.04
N ALA A 82 12.56 3.29 -63.37
CA ALA A 82 12.56 4.48 -64.22
C ALA A 82 11.23 5.25 -64.14
N ALA A 83 10.10 4.56 -64.29
CA ALA A 83 8.78 5.16 -64.21
C ALA A 83 8.47 5.73 -62.82
N ARG A 84 8.87 5.03 -61.75
CA ARG A 84 8.70 5.53 -60.38
C ARG A 84 9.54 6.78 -60.12
N ARG A 85 10.79 6.83 -60.58
CA ARG A 85 11.65 8.03 -60.49
C ARG A 85 11.05 9.23 -61.19
N GLU A 86 10.49 9.03 -62.39
CA GLU A 86 9.85 10.09 -63.16
C GLU A 86 8.66 10.69 -62.40
N LEU A 87 7.77 9.85 -61.88
CA LEU A 87 6.63 10.33 -61.08
C LEU A 87 7.09 10.99 -59.77
N VAL A 88 8.05 10.41 -59.04
CA VAL A 88 8.55 11.00 -57.80
C VAL A 88 9.20 12.37 -58.07
N ALA A 89 9.94 12.53 -59.18
CA ALA A 89 10.47 13.83 -59.57
C ALA A 89 9.35 14.85 -59.84
N ALA A 90 8.30 14.45 -60.57
CA ALA A 90 7.14 15.29 -60.82
C ALA A 90 6.38 15.68 -59.54
N LEU A 91 6.30 14.77 -58.55
CA LEU A 91 5.67 15.01 -57.24
C LEU A 91 6.49 15.94 -56.34
N LEU A 92 7.81 15.99 -56.51
CA LEU A 92 8.68 16.92 -55.78
C LEU A 92 8.62 18.35 -56.34
N GLY A 93 8.19 18.52 -57.59
CA GLY A 93 7.97 19.80 -58.25
C GLY A 93 9.02 20.13 -59.31
N GLU A 94 8.89 21.32 -59.91
CA GLU A 94 9.75 21.77 -61.02
C GLU A 94 10.96 22.55 -60.51
N HIS A 95 11.93 21.85 -59.91
CA HIS A 95 13.21 22.45 -59.48
C HIS A 95 14.42 21.57 -59.82
N ALA A 96 15.60 22.17 -59.97
CA ALA A 96 16.80 21.47 -60.47
C ALA A 96 17.21 20.25 -59.63
N ALA A 97 16.94 20.29 -58.32
CA ALA A 97 17.23 19.19 -57.40
C ALA A 97 16.19 18.04 -57.41
N ALA A 98 15.01 18.19 -58.01
CA ALA A 98 13.91 17.22 -57.91
C ALA A 98 14.29 15.86 -58.53
N THR A 99 14.89 15.87 -59.72
CA THR A 99 15.35 14.65 -60.42
C THR A 99 16.45 13.92 -59.64
N SER A 100 17.39 14.67 -59.06
CA SER A 100 18.47 14.12 -58.22
C SER A 100 17.91 13.51 -56.94
N ALA A 101 16.96 14.17 -56.29
CA ALA A 101 16.28 13.65 -55.10
C ALA A 101 15.49 12.37 -55.43
N ALA A 102 14.72 12.35 -56.52
CA ALA A 102 13.98 11.17 -56.96
C ALA A 102 14.89 9.97 -57.25
N ALA A 103 16.07 10.20 -57.82
CA ALA A 103 17.07 9.15 -58.06
C ALA A 103 17.60 8.52 -56.76
N LEU A 104 17.73 9.31 -55.70
CA LEU A 104 18.12 8.85 -54.36
C LEU A 104 16.97 8.11 -53.66
N LEU A 105 15.75 8.67 -53.70
CA LEU A 105 14.57 8.14 -53.02
C LEU A 105 14.10 6.81 -53.64
N VAL A 106 14.20 6.68 -54.96
CA VAL A 106 13.89 5.45 -55.70
C VAL A 106 15.18 4.86 -56.24
N ALA A 107 15.97 4.21 -55.37
CA ALA A 107 17.27 3.64 -55.73
C ALA A 107 17.20 2.12 -56.00
N PRO A 108 17.99 1.59 -56.96
CA PRO A 108 18.19 0.15 -57.03
C PRO A 108 18.88 -0.34 -55.74
N GLY A 109 18.40 -1.46 -55.19
CA GLY A 109 18.99 -2.05 -53.99
C GLY A 109 18.43 -1.55 -52.66
N MET A 110 17.37 -0.74 -52.66
CA MET A 110 16.58 -0.46 -51.46
C MET A 110 16.17 -1.76 -50.76
N ARG A 111 16.31 -1.83 -49.43
CA ARG A 111 15.96 -3.00 -48.62
C ARG A 111 14.90 -2.73 -47.55
N GLN A 112 14.36 -1.53 -47.54
CA GLN A 112 13.34 -1.08 -46.61
C GLN A 112 12.31 -0.27 -47.39
N PRO A 113 11.00 -0.42 -47.14
CA PRO A 113 9.98 0.46 -47.69
C PRO A 113 10.30 1.92 -47.35
N LEU A 114 10.06 2.82 -48.28
CA LEU A 114 10.28 4.25 -48.08
C LEU A 114 8.93 4.97 -48.11
N ALA A 115 8.48 5.44 -46.94
CA ALA A 115 7.25 6.21 -46.80
C ALA A 115 7.58 7.70 -46.82
N LEU A 116 7.10 8.43 -47.82
CA LEU A 116 7.39 9.85 -48.02
C LEU A 116 6.12 10.67 -47.79
N GLU A 117 6.16 11.55 -46.79
CA GLU A 117 5.15 12.58 -46.55
C GLU A 117 5.54 13.82 -47.33
N LEU A 118 4.95 14.00 -48.51
CA LEU A 118 5.20 15.14 -49.37
C LEU A 118 4.29 16.30 -48.96
N ARG A 119 4.86 17.47 -48.69
CA ARG A 119 4.13 18.66 -48.25
C ARG A 119 4.60 19.88 -49.05
N SER A 120 3.66 20.64 -49.57
CA SER A 120 3.98 21.92 -50.22
C SER A 120 4.42 22.93 -49.16
N GLY A 121 5.59 23.54 -49.37
CA GLY A 121 6.14 24.60 -48.50
C GLY A 121 5.35 25.90 -48.60
N ALA A 122 5.46 26.77 -47.59
CA ALA A 122 4.77 28.07 -47.53
C ALA A 122 5.67 29.28 -47.82
N GLU A 123 6.98 29.08 -47.96
CA GLU A 123 7.95 30.17 -48.14
C GLU A 123 8.37 30.23 -49.62
N ASP A 124 8.16 31.38 -50.26
CA ASP A 124 8.68 31.72 -51.59
C ASP A 124 10.22 31.78 -51.56
N PHE A 125 10.86 30.62 -51.55
CA PHE A 125 12.27 30.52 -51.92
C PHE A 125 12.34 30.70 -53.43
N GLY A 126 12.50 31.94 -53.87
CA GLY A 126 12.74 32.26 -55.28
C GLY A 126 13.88 31.38 -55.81
N SER A 127 13.60 30.58 -56.85
CA SER A 127 14.56 29.69 -57.51
C SER A 127 15.38 28.86 -56.51
N PHE A 128 14.83 27.73 -56.03
CA PHE A 128 15.53 26.71 -55.22
C PHE A 128 16.77 26.14 -55.97
N ASN A 129 17.81 26.95 -56.05
CA ASN A 129 19.04 26.75 -56.79
C ASN A 129 20.22 27.17 -55.90
N GLY A 130 21.31 26.40 -55.94
CA GLY A 130 22.53 26.70 -55.19
C GLY A 130 22.68 25.90 -53.88
N PRO A 131 23.36 26.45 -52.85
CA PRO A 131 23.86 25.68 -51.69
C PRO A 131 22.75 25.10 -50.80
N GLU A 132 21.57 25.72 -50.75
CA GLU A 132 20.42 25.19 -49.97
C GLU A 132 19.83 23.93 -50.61
N ALA A 133 19.74 23.89 -51.93
CA ALA A 133 19.29 22.71 -52.67
C ALA A 133 20.29 21.55 -52.51
N GLU A 134 21.58 21.84 -52.54
CA GLU A 134 22.66 20.88 -52.27
C GLU A 134 22.58 20.34 -50.83
N ALA A 135 22.37 21.21 -49.84
CA ALA A 135 22.23 20.81 -48.43
C ALA A 135 20.98 19.95 -48.20
N TRP A 136 19.86 20.29 -48.84
CA TRP A 136 18.64 19.48 -48.81
C TRP A 136 18.84 18.10 -49.44
N LEU A 137 19.49 18.03 -50.61
CA LEU A 137 19.85 16.76 -51.26
C LEU A 137 20.80 15.92 -50.39
N GLN A 138 21.79 16.55 -49.75
CA GLN A 138 22.69 15.86 -48.81
C GLN A 138 21.92 15.31 -47.61
N SER A 139 20.93 16.04 -47.09
CA SER A 139 20.05 15.58 -46.01
C SER A 139 19.24 14.35 -46.43
N ILE A 140 18.64 14.37 -47.63
CA ILE A 140 17.93 13.21 -48.20
C ILE A 140 18.88 12.03 -48.38
N SER A 141 20.03 12.23 -49.01
CA SER A 141 21.03 11.20 -49.22
C SER A 141 21.45 10.54 -47.90
N LYS A 142 21.71 11.36 -46.87
CA LYS A 142 22.05 10.89 -45.53
C LYS A 142 20.91 10.07 -44.91
N ALA A 143 19.66 10.51 -45.02
CA ALA A 143 18.52 9.81 -44.47
C ALA A 143 18.28 8.46 -45.18
N VAL A 144 18.30 8.45 -46.52
CA VAL A 144 18.04 7.27 -47.35
C VAL A 144 19.17 6.25 -47.28
N SER A 145 20.41 6.67 -47.00
CA SER A 145 21.54 5.75 -46.83
C SER A 145 21.29 4.64 -45.80
N GLN A 146 20.36 4.86 -44.84
CA GLN A 146 19.95 3.88 -43.83
C GLN A 146 19.03 2.77 -44.37
N ALA A 147 18.32 3.03 -45.48
CA ALA A 147 17.43 2.09 -46.16
C ALA A 147 18.14 1.25 -47.23
N VAL A 148 19.34 1.68 -47.64
CA VAL A 148 20.25 0.92 -48.51
C VAL A 148 21.11 0.02 -47.64
N GLY A 149 21.09 -1.30 -47.88
CA GLY A 149 21.85 -2.24 -47.05
C GLY A 149 21.75 -3.69 -47.50
N HIS A 150 22.18 -4.62 -46.64
CA HIS A 150 22.17 -6.05 -46.95
C HIS A 150 20.93 -6.80 -46.44
N ARG A 151 20.21 -6.26 -45.44
CA ARG A 151 19.07 -6.94 -44.78
C ARG A 151 17.75 -6.27 -45.12
N LEU A 152 16.75 -7.07 -45.49
CA LEU A 152 15.36 -6.61 -45.67
C LEU A 152 14.73 -6.25 -44.30
N LYS A 153 14.19 -5.03 -44.19
CA LYS A 153 13.43 -4.51 -43.04
C LYS A 153 11.98 -4.27 -43.43
N VAL A 154 11.04 -4.75 -42.63
CA VAL A 154 9.59 -4.67 -42.92
C VAL A 154 9.03 -3.29 -42.56
N ASP A 155 9.53 -2.66 -41.50
CA ASP A 155 9.06 -1.33 -41.09
C ASP A 155 9.56 -0.25 -42.05
N PRO A 156 8.70 0.69 -42.47
CA PRO A 156 9.08 1.72 -43.43
C PRO A 156 10.04 2.74 -42.82
N LEU A 157 11.00 3.21 -43.63
CA LEU A 157 11.72 4.44 -43.34
C LEU A 157 10.80 5.60 -43.72
N ARG A 158 10.32 6.36 -42.72
CA ARG A 158 9.42 7.50 -42.94
C ARG A 158 10.20 8.80 -43.03
N LEU A 159 10.00 9.56 -44.12
CA LEU A 159 10.61 10.86 -44.33
C LEU A 159 9.54 11.90 -44.66
N ARG A 160 9.63 13.08 -44.06
CA ARG A 160 8.80 14.24 -44.44
C ARG A 160 9.61 15.19 -45.30
N LEU A 161 9.14 15.43 -46.51
CA LEU A 161 9.78 16.34 -47.46
C LEU A 161 8.86 17.55 -47.64
N SER A 162 9.38 18.73 -47.35
CA SER A 162 8.66 19.99 -47.50
C SER A 162 9.44 20.90 -48.44
N VAL A 163 8.94 21.08 -49.66
CA VAL A 163 9.54 21.96 -50.69
C VAL A 163 8.43 22.68 -51.44
N MET A 164 8.73 23.87 -51.96
CA MET A 164 7.80 24.64 -52.81
C MET A 164 7.43 23.85 -54.06
N GLY A 165 6.13 23.80 -54.38
CA GLY A 165 5.63 23.08 -55.56
C GLY A 165 5.61 21.55 -55.41
N CYS A 166 5.96 21.03 -54.23
CA CYS A 166 5.80 19.62 -53.91
C CYS A 166 4.33 19.28 -53.68
N ALA A 167 3.88 18.10 -54.13
CA ALA A 167 2.52 17.62 -53.95
C ALA A 167 2.20 17.37 -52.46
N ASN A 168 0.94 17.49 -52.06
CA ASN A 168 0.46 17.21 -50.71
C ASN A 168 -0.14 15.80 -50.59
N LEU A 169 0.71 14.77 -50.55
CA LEU A 169 0.26 13.39 -50.37
C LEU A 169 1.33 12.49 -49.75
N ASP A 170 0.91 11.32 -49.29
CA ASP A 170 1.82 10.30 -48.74
C ASP A 170 2.08 9.23 -49.81
N ILE A 171 3.33 9.00 -50.19
CA ILE A 171 3.72 7.90 -51.11
C ILE A 171 4.53 6.84 -50.39
N VAL A 172 4.44 5.59 -50.87
CA VAL A 172 5.31 4.50 -50.44
C VAL A 172 5.98 3.87 -51.66
N ASP A 173 7.31 3.86 -51.63
CA ASP A 173 8.13 3.07 -52.54
C ASP A 173 8.51 1.74 -51.88
N LEU A 174 8.29 0.64 -52.60
CA LEU A 174 8.58 -0.71 -52.11
C LEU A 174 9.86 -1.27 -52.73
N PRO A 175 10.69 -2.01 -51.96
CA PRO A 175 11.84 -2.71 -52.50
C PRO A 175 11.49 -3.67 -53.65
N GLU A 176 12.33 -3.69 -54.68
CA GLU A 176 12.22 -4.66 -55.78
C GLU A 176 13.03 -5.94 -55.54
N LYS A 177 12.67 -6.99 -56.29
CA LYS A 177 13.47 -8.22 -56.35
C LYS A 177 14.81 -7.88 -57.02
N GLY A 178 15.91 -7.97 -56.25
CA GLY A 178 17.24 -7.68 -56.78
C GLY A 178 17.62 -8.60 -57.93
N SER A 179 18.31 -8.05 -58.94
CA SER A 179 18.87 -8.74 -60.11
C SER A 179 20.05 -9.67 -59.80
N GLN A 180 20.31 -10.00 -58.52
CA GLN A 180 21.33 -10.98 -58.14
C GLN A 180 20.74 -12.40 -58.14
N GLY A 181 20.77 -13.04 -59.31
CA GLY A 181 21.09 -14.47 -59.55
C GLY A 181 20.39 -15.61 -58.79
N GLN A 182 19.57 -15.38 -57.76
CA GLN A 182 18.88 -16.45 -57.05
C GLN A 182 17.52 -16.71 -57.69
N SER A 183 17.48 -17.78 -58.48
CA SER A 183 16.32 -18.37 -59.15
C SER A 183 15.29 -19.00 -58.18
N GLY A 184 15.19 -18.52 -56.94
CA GLY A 184 14.30 -19.06 -55.91
C GLY A 184 13.35 -17.99 -55.36
N GLY A 185 12.06 -18.10 -55.69
CA GLY A 185 10.94 -17.43 -55.00
C GLY A 185 10.98 -15.90 -54.89
N VAL A 186 9.93 -15.32 -54.33
CA VAL A 186 9.97 -13.98 -53.72
C VAL A 186 10.33 -14.19 -52.25
N PRO A 187 11.31 -13.49 -51.67
CA PRO A 187 11.63 -13.63 -50.25
C PRO A 187 10.36 -13.39 -49.41
N ALA A 188 10.09 -14.25 -48.42
CA ALA A 188 8.88 -14.16 -47.61
C ALA A 188 8.64 -12.77 -47.00
N LYS A 189 9.72 -12.09 -46.55
CA LYS A 189 9.67 -10.71 -46.04
C LYS A 189 9.24 -9.67 -47.10
N LEU A 190 9.60 -9.87 -48.37
CA LEU A 190 9.19 -8.97 -49.44
C LEU A 190 7.71 -9.14 -49.76
N GLU A 191 7.21 -10.38 -49.70
CA GLU A 191 5.78 -10.65 -49.85
C GLU A 191 4.98 -10.14 -48.64
N GLU A 192 5.53 -10.23 -47.43
CA GLU A 192 4.97 -9.61 -46.22
C GLU A 192 4.81 -8.09 -46.38
N MET A 193 5.85 -7.38 -46.85
CA MET A 193 5.77 -5.94 -47.15
C MET A 193 4.68 -5.63 -48.19
N ARG A 194 4.57 -6.45 -49.23
CA ARG A 194 3.53 -6.28 -50.27
C ARG A 194 2.13 -6.51 -49.70
N VAL A 195 1.92 -7.56 -48.91
CA VAL A 195 0.64 -7.81 -48.24
C VAL A 195 0.28 -6.66 -47.31
N ARG A 196 1.25 -6.12 -46.56
CA ARG A 196 1.04 -4.96 -45.67
C ARG A 196 0.61 -3.71 -46.43
N HIS A 197 1.35 -3.30 -47.45
CA HIS A 197 1.10 -2.03 -48.15
C HIS A 197 0.09 -2.16 -49.30
N VAL A 198 0.27 -3.12 -50.21
CA VAL A 198 -0.62 -3.34 -51.37
C VAL A 198 -1.95 -3.97 -50.95
N GLY A 199 -1.89 -4.90 -49.98
CA GLY A 199 -3.09 -5.57 -49.45
C GLY A 199 -3.97 -4.70 -48.57
N SER A 200 -3.42 -3.65 -47.94
CA SER A 200 -4.22 -2.73 -47.10
C SER A 200 -5.24 -1.97 -47.94
N SER A 201 -6.53 -2.19 -47.68
CA SER A 201 -7.64 -1.52 -48.39
C SER A 201 -7.68 0.01 -48.21
N SER A 202 -6.90 0.55 -47.27
CA SER A 202 -6.76 2.00 -47.06
C SER A 202 -5.84 2.68 -48.08
N ASN A 203 -4.99 1.92 -48.76
CA ASN A 203 -3.98 2.46 -49.67
C ASN A 203 -4.48 2.57 -51.10
N LEU A 204 -4.02 3.62 -51.78
CA LEU A 204 -4.21 3.86 -53.21
C LEU A 204 -3.07 3.17 -53.97
N LEU A 205 -3.40 2.33 -54.95
CA LEU A 205 -2.40 1.65 -55.77
C LEU A 205 -2.10 2.49 -57.01
N VAL A 206 -0.85 2.88 -57.22
CA VAL A 206 -0.46 3.70 -58.37
C VAL A 206 0.31 2.84 -59.37
N CYS A 207 -0.35 2.43 -60.44
CA CYS A 207 0.22 1.59 -61.48
C CYS A 207 0.77 2.46 -62.61
N LEU A 208 2.08 2.36 -62.86
CA LEU A 208 2.79 3.19 -63.85
C LEU A 208 3.02 2.47 -65.19
N GLU A 209 3.04 1.14 -65.17
CA GLU A 209 3.36 0.32 -66.34
C GLU A 209 2.36 -0.85 -66.50
N PRO A 210 2.10 -1.31 -67.74
CA PRO A 210 1.30 -2.50 -67.98
C PRO A 210 2.06 -3.79 -67.58
N GLY A 211 1.37 -4.94 -67.61
CA GLY A 211 1.97 -6.24 -67.31
C GLY A 211 2.04 -6.56 -65.81
N PRO A 212 3.18 -7.07 -65.28
CA PRO A 212 3.27 -7.56 -63.91
C PRO A 212 2.82 -6.58 -62.80
N PRO A 213 3.11 -5.26 -62.88
CA PRO A 213 2.59 -4.29 -61.92
C PRO A 213 1.05 -4.18 -61.95
N LEU A 214 0.44 -4.17 -63.14
CA LEU A 214 -1.01 -4.11 -63.30
C LEU A 214 -1.69 -5.41 -62.84
N ASP A 215 -1.09 -6.56 -63.12
CA ASP A 215 -1.57 -7.85 -62.65
C ASP A 215 -1.54 -7.93 -61.11
N MET A 216 -0.51 -7.35 -60.49
CA MET A 216 -0.44 -7.20 -59.04
C MET A 216 -1.58 -6.32 -58.50
N CYS A 217 -1.84 -5.17 -59.13
CA CYS A 217 -3.00 -4.34 -58.76
C CYS A 217 -4.30 -5.12 -58.86
N ARG A 218 -4.54 -5.83 -59.96
CA ARG A 218 -5.76 -6.66 -60.16
C ARG A 218 -5.90 -7.77 -59.13
N ARG A 219 -4.80 -8.30 -58.59
CA ARG A 219 -4.83 -9.32 -57.53
C ARG A 219 -5.40 -8.77 -56.21
N TYR A 220 -5.09 -7.52 -55.87
CA TYR A 220 -5.50 -6.88 -54.59
C TYR A 220 -6.65 -5.87 -54.74
N ASP A 221 -7.00 -5.54 -55.98
CA ASP A 221 -8.11 -4.67 -56.38
C ASP A 221 -8.65 -5.10 -57.76
N PRO A 222 -9.39 -6.23 -57.84
CA PRO A 222 -9.86 -6.79 -59.11
C PRO A 222 -10.74 -5.85 -59.94
N GLN A 223 -11.40 -4.91 -59.26
CA GLN A 223 -12.28 -3.92 -59.87
C GLN A 223 -11.58 -2.58 -60.13
N LEU A 224 -10.30 -2.46 -59.79
CA LEU A 224 -9.49 -1.25 -59.95
C LEU A 224 -10.12 -0.01 -59.29
N ARG A 225 -10.87 -0.17 -58.19
CA ARG A 225 -11.58 0.93 -57.53
C ARG A 225 -10.64 1.89 -56.81
N ARG A 226 -9.53 1.37 -56.26
CA ARG A 226 -8.49 2.12 -55.55
C ARG A 226 -7.16 2.10 -56.32
N THR A 227 -7.20 1.76 -57.61
CA THR A 227 -6.04 1.73 -58.48
C THR A 227 -6.06 2.92 -59.43
N VAL A 228 -5.02 3.74 -59.39
CA VAL A 228 -4.78 4.83 -60.34
C VAL A 228 -3.80 4.36 -61.39
N LEU A 229 -4.22 4.44 -62.65
CA LEU A 229 -3.37 4.15 -63.80
C LEU A 229 -2.75 5.48 -64.27
N LEU A 230 -1.43 5.55 -64.26
CA LEU A 230 -0.63 6.67 -64.79
C LEU A 230 0.38 6.12 -65.81
N GLY A 231 1.14 6.98 -66.48
CA GLY A 231 2.25 6.51 -67.31
C GLY A 231 1.80 5.66 -68.50
N ALA A 232 2.62 4.67 -68.84
CA ALA A 232 2.34 3.69 -69.87
C ALA A 232 1.12 2.80 -69.54
N ALA A 233 0.79 2.60 -68.26
CA ALA A 233 -0.39 1.85 -67.86
C ALA A 233 -1.70 2.53 -68.28
N ALA A 234 -1.77 3.87 -68.20
CA ALA A 234 -2.94 4.63 -68.63
C ALA A 234 -3.14 4.59 -70.15
N ALA A 235 -2.04 4.63 -70.92
CA ALA A 235 -2.05 4.59 -72.38
C ALA A 235 -2.54 3.23 -72.92
N SER A 236 -2.10 2.13 -72.30
CA SER A 236 -2.44 0.75 -72.72
C SER A 236 -3.94 0.41 -72.69
N ILE A 237 -4.76 1.15 -71.91
CA ILE A 237 -6.20 0.88 -71.77
C ILE A 237 -7.05 1.78 -72.68
N ARG A 238 -6.49 2.89 -73.21
CA ARG A 238 -7.25 3.86 -74.02
C ARG A 238 -7.31 3.56 -75.52
N GLY A 239 -6.65 2.52 -76.01
CA GLY A 239 -6.87 1.97 -77.36
C GLY A 239 -6.71 2.94 -78.54
N GLY A 240 -5.89 3.99 -78.44
CA GLY A 240 -5.68 5.00 -79.48
C GLY A 240 -4.27 4.96 -80.08
N ASP A 241 -4.18 5.00 -81.41
CA ASP A 241 -2.99 4.81 -82.26
C ASP A 241 -1.97 5.98 -82.29
N ASP A 242 -1.92 6.85 -81.28
CA ASP A 242 -0.93 7.94 -81.24
C ASP A 242 -0.12 7.92 -79.93
N PRO A 243 1.12 7.40 -79.94
CA PRO A 243 1.95 7.34 -78.74
C PRO A 243 2.51 8.73 -78.42
N LEU A 244 1.93 9.39 -77.41
CA LEU A 244 2.58 10.53 -76.75
C LEU A 244 3.95 10.08 -76.18
N PRO A 245 4.98 10.95 -76.21
CA PRO A 245 6.31 10.61 -75.70
C PRO A 245 6.25 10.23 -74.21
N PRO A 246 7.04 9.23 -73.75
CA PRO A 246 7.01 8.72 -72.37
C PRO A 246 7.13 9.80 -71.29
N SER A 247 7.93 10.84 -71.57
CA SER A 247 8.18 12.00 -70.69
C SER A 247 6.97 12.90 -70.43
N MET A 248 5.84 12.68 -71.12
CA MET A 248 4.57 13.37 -70.85
C MET A 248 3.58 12.53 -70.05
N LEU A 249 3.88 11.26 -69.73
CA LEU A 249 2.92 10.33 -69.16
C LEU A 249 2.94 10.29 -67.61
N CYS A 250 4.05 10.67 -66.98
CA CYS A 250 4.22 10.76 -65.51
C CYS A 250 4.58 12.18 -65.03
N GLY A 251 4.36 13.21 -65.86
CA GLY A 251 4.72 14.60 -65.57
C GLY A 251 3.81 15.33 -64.57
N PRO A 252 3.92 16.67 -64.45
CA PRO A 252 3.22 17.49 -63.45
C PRO A 252 1.68 17.37 -63.46
N ALA A 253 1.08 17.06 -64.61
CA ALA A 253 -0.35 16.81 -64.71
C ALA A 253 -0.77 15.49 -64.03
N ALA A 254 0.06 14.44 -64.15
CA ALA A 254 -0.16 13.16 -63.48
C ALA A 254 0.01 13.29 -61.97
N ALA A 255 1.03 14.04 -61.52
CA ALA A 255 1.26 14.37 -60.11
C ALA A 255 0.04 15.09 -59.48
N ARG A 256 -0.49 16.13 -60.15
CA ARG A 256 -1.69 16.86 -59.70
C ARG A 256 -2.94 15.96 -59.65
N SER A 257 -3.14 15.13 -60.68
CA SER A 257 -4.26 14.18 -60.69
C SER A 257 -4.16 13.14 -59.57
N LEU A 258 -2.95 12.70 -59.22
CA LEU A 258 -2.72 11.79 -58.10
C LEU A 258 -2.99 12.47 -56.76
N GLU A 259 -2.56 13.72 -56.58
CA GLU A 259 -2.83 14.54 -55.40
C GLU A 259 -4.34 14.71 -55.17
N GLU A 260 -5.09 15.07 -56.21
CA GLU A 260 -6.54 15.22 -56.15
C GLU A 260 -7.23 13.89 -55.76
N LYS A 261 -6.82 12.77 -56.37
CA LYS A 261 -7.35 11.44 -56.02
C LYS A 261 -7.00 11.02 -54.58
N PHE A 262 -5.80 11.34 -54.12
CA PHE A 262 -5.41 11.10 -52.73
C PHE A 262 -6.27 11.92 -51.77
N ALA A 263 -6.51 13.19 -52.07
CA ALA A 263 -7.38 14.05 -51.27
C ALA A 263 -8.81 13.49 -51.20
N ILE A 264 -9.38 13.06 -52.33
CA ILE A 264 -10.71 12.42 -52.38
C ILE A 264 -10.73 11.16 -51.49
N LEU A 265 -9.74 10.28 -51.62
CA LEU A 265 -9.64 9.07 -50.79
C LEU A 265 -9.56 9.42 -49.31
N CYS A 266 -8.79 10.44 -48.94
CA CYS A 266 -8.71 10.90 -47.56
C CYS A 266 -10.09 11.34 -47.06
N HIS A 267 -10.80 12.18 -47.82
CA HIS A 267 -12.13 12.66 -47.46
C HIS A 267 -13.16 11.53 -47.29
N GLU A 268 -13.12 10.52 -48.16
CA GLU A 268 -13.97 9.32 -48.03
C GLU A 268 -13.69 8.51 -46.75
N ARG A 269 -12.44 8.55 -46.26
CA ARG A 269 -11.97 7.78 -45.10
C ARG A 269 -12.05 8.52 -43.77
N ILE A 270 -12.12 9.85 -43.77
CA ILE A 270 -12.28 10.68 -42.57
C ILE A 270 -13.36 10.13 -41.62
N PRO A 271 -14.59 9.76 -42.06
CA PRO A 271 -15.62 9.24 -41.17
C PRO A 271 -15.19 7.99 -40.39
N GLN A 272 -14.43 7.08 -41.03
CA GLN A 272 -13.95 5.86 -40.40
C GLN A 272 -12.90 6.16 -39.32
N TRP A 273 -11.99 7.10 -39.56
CA TRP A 273 -11.01 7.51 -38.55
C TRP A 273 -11.65 8.31 -37.42
N THR A 274 -12.60 9.19 -37.73
CA THR A 274 -13.36 9.91 -36.69
C THR A 274 -14.04 8.91 -35.75
N ALA A 275 -14.75 7.92 -36.28
CA ALA A 275 -15.37 6.87 -35.47
C ALA A 275 -14.36 6.00 -34.70
N GLY A 276 -13.14 5.84 -35.22
CA GLY A 276 -12.05 5.17 -34.52
C GLY A 276 -11.51 5.98 -33.35
N LEU A 277 -11.26 7.27 -33.57
CA LEU A 277 -10.77 8.21 -32.56
C LEU A 277 -11.81 8.52 -31.49
N GLU A 278 -13.10 8.57 -31.82
CA GLU A 278 -14.20 8.76 -30.84
C GLU A 278 -14.32 7.55 -29.89
N ARG A 279 -14.13 6.33 -30.41
CA ARG A 279 -14.04 5.12 -29.57
C ARG A 279 -12.83 5.16 -28.65
N LEU A 280 -11.68 5.59 -29.18
CA LEU A 280 -10.46 5.77 -28.39
C LEU A 280 -10.64 6.84 -27.30
N GLU A 281 -11.27 7.97 -27.64
CA GLU A 281 -11.61 9.05 -26.70
C GLU A 281 -12.52 8.53 -25.57
N THR A 282 -13.58 7.79 -25.91
CA THR A 282 -14.51 7.24 -24.91
C THR A 282 -13.80 6.30 -23.94
N ARG A 283 -12.94 5.41 -24.44
CA ARG A 283 -12.17 4.49 -23.60
C ARG A 283 -11.16 5.24 -22.72
N LEU A 284 -10.38 6.16 -23.28
CA LEU A 284 -9.43 6.96 -22.52
C LEU A 284 -10.12 7.87 -21.49
N SER A 285 -11.31 8.39 -21.80
CA SER A 285 -12.10 9.17 -20.84
C SER A 285 -12.55 8.31 -19.66
N LYS A 286 -12.97 7.05 -19.91
CA LYS A 286 -13.29 6.09 -18.85
C LYS A 286 -12.06 5.76 -18.00
N SER A 287 -10.93 5.49 -18.63
CA SER A 287 -9.66 5.25 -17.92
C SER A 287 -9.21 6.47 -17.11
N GLN A 288 -9.44 7.70 -17.60
CA GLN A 288 -9.14 8.92 -16.86
C GLN A 288 -10.00 9.03 -15.60
N THR A 289 -11.31 8.76 -15.71
CA THR A 289 -12.21 8.80 -14.55
C THR A 289 -11.82 7.72 -13.53
N GLU A 290 -11.50 6.51 -13.98
CA GLU A 290 -11.06 5.42 -13.10
C GLU A 290 -9.74 5.76 -12.40
N ALA A 291 -8.74 6.29 -13.13
CA ALA A 291 -7.47 6.69 -12.55
C ALA A 291 -7.63 7.78 -11.47
N ARG A 292 -8.44 8.81 -11.74
CA ARG A 292 -8.72 9.88 -10.77
C ARG A 292 -9.52 9.38 -9.56
N GLU A 293 -10.47 8.47 -9.77
CA GLU A 293 -11.20 7.86 -8.65
C GLU A 293 -10.27 7.04 -7.76
N ILE A 294 -9.35 6.25 -8.33
CA ILE A 294 -8.37 5.48 -7.57
C ILE A 294 -7.44 6.41 -6.80
N GLU A 295 -6.90 7.44 -7.46
CA GLU A 295 -6.06 8.47 -6.85
C GLU A 295 -6.74 9.11 -5.64
N GLN A 296 -8.00 9.55 -5.78
CA GLN A 296 -8.78 10.15 -4.69
C GLN A 296 -9.05 9.16 -3.55
N ARG A 297 -9.41 7.91 -3.90
CA ARG A 297 -9.72 6.86 -2.92
C ARG A 297 -8.49 6.41 -2.14
N GLU A 298 -7.30 6.54 -2.69
CA GLU A 298 -6.03 6.14 -2.06
C GLU A 298 -5.27 7.32 -1.45
N THR A 299 -5.87 8.50 -1.35
CA THR A 299 -5.30 9.61 -0.60
C THR A 299 -5.10 9.24 0.88
N SER A 300 -4.02 9.79 1.46
CA SER A 300 -3.64 9.56 2.85
C SER A 300 -4.79 9.79 3.83
N ASP A 301 -5.50 10.91 3.68
CA ASP A 301 -6.61 11.31 4.54
C ASP A 301 -7.83 10.38 4.42
N GLU A 302 -8.15 9.95 3.18
CA GLU A 302 -9.29 9.07 2.93
C GLU A 302 -9.03 7.66 3.49
N VAL A 303 -7.80 7.16 3.35
CA VAL A 303 -7.40 5.88 3.94
C VAL A 303 -7.45 5.94 5.48
N LEU A 304 -7.00 7.03 6.11
CA LEU A 304 -7.14 7.23 7.56
C LEU A 304 -8.61 7.31 7.98
N ARG A 305 -9.43 8.05 7.24
CA ARG A 305 -10.86 8.17 7.50
C ARG A 305 -11.53 6.80 7.48
N ARG A 306 -11.22 5.96 6.47
CA ARG A 306 -11.70 4.58 6.39
C ARG A 306 -11.19 3.72 7.53
N ALA A 307 -9.90 3.83 7.89
CA ALA A 307 -9.33 3.08 9.00
C ALA A 307 -10.00 3.43 10.34
N ARG A 308 -10.24 4.71 10.62
CA ARG A 308 -10.93 5.16 11.84
C ARG A 308 -12.39 4.72 11.88
N ALA A 309 -13.10 4.80 10.75
CA ALA A 309 -14.48 4.33 10.64
C ALA A 309 -14.59 2.81 10.83
N ALA A 310 -13.75 2.05 10.12
CA ALA A 310 -13.68 0.60 10.25
C ALA A 310 -13.24 0.17 11.66
N GLY A 311 -12.29 0.89 12.25
CA GLY A 311 -11.81 0.69 13.62
C GLY A 311 -12.90 0.89 14.67
N THR A 312 -13.70 1.95 14.54
CA THR A 312 -14.87 2.18 15.42
C THR A 312 -15.87 1.02 15.32
N SER A 313 -16.20 0.58 14.11
CA SER A 313 -17.08 -0.59 13.95
C SER A 313 -16.46 -1.87 14.50
N PHE A 314 -15.16 -2.07 14.34
CA PHE A 314 -14.45 -3.20 14.91
C PHE A 314 -14.52 -3.20 16.45
N GLY A 315 -14.34 -2.04 17.09
CA GLY A 315 -14.48 -1.89 18.54
C GLY A 315 -15.90 -2.19 19.05
N ARG A 316 -16.93 -1.74 18.34
CA ARG A 316 -18.33 -2.07 18.66
C ARG A 316 -18.64 -3.55 18.44
N ALA A 317 -18.10 -4.14 17.38
CA ALA A 317 -18.23 -5.57 17.11
C ALA A 317 -17.58 -6.42 18.22
N LEU A 318 -16.43 -5.98 18.74
CA LEU A 318 -15.78 -6.61 19.89
C LEU A 318 -16.68 -6.66 21.13
N GLU A 319 -17.41 -5.59 21.43
CA GLU A 319 -18.38 -5.58 22.55
C GLU A 319 -19.45 -6.67 22.37
N HIS A 320 -19.93 -6.90 21.15
CA HIS A 320 -20.91 -7.97 20.87
C HIS A 320 -20.32 -9.36 21.05
N VAL A 321 -19.10 -9.60 20.55
CA VAL A 321 -18.41 -10.89 20.70
C VAL A 321 -18.14 -11.20 22.18
N ILE A 322 -17.71 -10.21 22.95
CA ILE A 322 -17.46 -10.37 24.39
C ILE A 322 -18.77 -10.67 25.14
N ASN A 323 -19.88 -10.04 24.76
CA ASN A 323 -21.18 -10.30 25.38
C ASN A 323 -21.84 -11.62 24.93
N GLY A 324 -21.13 -12.45 24.15
CA GLY A 324 -21.59 -13.79 23.76
C GLY A 324 -22.62 -13.78 22.63
N ALA A 325 -22.45 -12.90 21.63
CA ALA A 325 -23.31 -12.91 20.46
C ALA A 325 -23.35 -14.31 19.80
N PRO A 326 -24.54 -14.89 19.57
CA PRO A 326 -24.68 -16.26 19.08
C PRO A 326 -24.15 -16.41 17.65
N GLY A 327 -23.59 -17.59 17.35
CA GLY A 327 -23.17 -17.97 15.98
C GLY A 327 -21.73 -17.61 15.60
N CYS A 328 -20.91 -17.12 16.53
CA CYS A 328 -19.47 -16.97 16.30
C CYS A 328 -18.71 -18.19 16.83
N THR A 329 -18.17 -19.02 15.94
CA THR A 329 -17.31 -20.16 16.30
C THR A 329 -15.84 -19.94 15.92
N ALA A 330 -15.53 -18.89 15.18
CA ALA A 330 -14.16 -18.45 14.89
C ALA A 330 -13.29 -18.44 16.13
N GLY A 331 -12.09 -19.01 15.98
CA GLY A 331 -11.09 -18.97 17.04
C GLY A 331 -11.60 -19.53 18.37
N ALA A 332 -12.69 -20.31 18.36
CA ALA A 332 -13.15 -21.03 19.52
C ALA A 332 -12.20 -22.19 19.75
N LEU A 333 -11.55 -22.19 20.90
CA LEU A 333 -10.50 -23.15 21.24
C LEU A 333 -10.85 -23.84 22.55
N THR A 334 -10.43 -25.09 22.70
CA THR A 334 -10.47 -25.74 24.02
C THR A 334 -9.38 -25.15 24.92
N LEU A 335 -9.44 -25.40 26.23
CA LEU A 335 -8.41 -24.90 27.15
C LEU A 335 -7.02 -25.41 26.77
N GLU A 336 -6.92 -26.67 26.34
CA GLU A 336 -5.67 -27.29 25.91
C GLU A 336 -5.13 -26.62 24.65
N ASP A 337 -5.96 -26.45 23.62
CA ASP A 337 -5.55 -25.80 22.36
C ASP A 337 -5.06 -24.36 22.61
N GLU A 338 -5.78 -23.59 23.45
CA GLU A 338 -5.39 -22.23 23.81
C GLU A 338 -4.02 -22.18 24.51
N LEU A 339 -3.78 -23.09 25.46
CA LEU A 339 -2.53 -23.12 26.21
C LEU A 339 -1.36 -23.55 25.32
N VAL A 340 -1.56 -24.52 24.43
CA VAL A 340 -0.56 -24.95 23.44
C VAL A 340 -0.22 -23.80 22.48
N GLU A 341 -1.23 -23.11 21.95
CA GLU A 341 -1.01 -21.96 21.05
C GLU A 341 -0.33 -20.79 21.78
N PHE A 342 -0.70 -20.56 23.03
CA PHE A 342 -0.06 -19.56 23.89
C PHE A 342 1.41 -19.90 24.17
N ALA A 343 1.71 -21.16 24.51
CA ALA A 343 3.08 -21.64 24.73
C ALA A 343 3.94 -21.43 23.48
N ALA A 344 3.42 -21.81 22.31
CA ALA A 344 4.10 -21.61 21.03
C ALA A 344 4.29 -20.12 20.70
N SER A 345 3.31 -19.28 21.01
CA SER A 345 3.39 -17.82 20.83
C SER A 345 4.43 -17.18 21.75
N ALA A 346 4.51 -17.63 23.00
CA ALA A 346 5.49 -17.16 23.98
C ALA A 346 6.91 -17.55 23.55
N ALA A 347 7.13 -18.80 23.12
CA ALA A 347 8.42 -19.27 22.62
C ALA A 347 8.90 -18.51 21.38
N LYS A 348 7.98 -18.02 20.54
CA LYS A 348 8.29 -17.15 19.38
C LYS A 348 8.48 -15.68 19.73
N GLY A 349 8.32 -15.29 20.99
CA GLY A 349 8.46 -13.91 21.44
C GLY A 349 7.26 -13.00 21.14
N HIS A 350 6.07 -13.56 20.92
CA HIS A 350 4.86 -12.77 20.60
C HIS A 350 4.03 -12.33 21.81
N CYS A 351 4.38 -12.78 23.02
CA CYS A 351 3.62 -12.50 24.26
C CYS A 351 4.17 -11.32 25.09
N GLY A 352 5.08 -10.51 24.53
CA GLY A 352 5.53 -9.26 25.15
C GLY A 352 4.45 -8.18 25.20
N THR A 353 4.62 -7.23 26.12
CA THR A 353 3.68 -6.11 26.32
C THR A 353 4.43 -4.79 26.50
N GLY A 354 4.27 -3.91 25.50
CA GLY A 354 4.82 -2.57 25.53
C GLY A 354 6.33 -2.55 25.77
N THR A 355 6.78 -1.62 26.61
CA THR A 355 8.19 -1.49 26.99
C THR A 355 8.54 -2.17 28.32
N ILE A 356 7.54 -2.72 29.01
CA ILE A 356 7.67 -3.16 30.41
C ILE A 356 7.87 -4.67 30.51
N LEU A 357 7.13 -5.46 29.73
CA LEU A 357 7.28 -6.90 29.69
C LEU A 357 7.98 -7.32 28.41
N SER A 358 9.26 -7.64 28.53
CA SER A 358 10.03 -8.12 27.38
C SER A 358 9.49 -9.48 26.90
N PRO A 359 9.57 -9.77 25.59
CA PRO A 359 9.22 -11.09 25.05
C PRO A 359 9.93 -12.25 25.75
N GLN A 360 11.21 -12.06 26.11
CA GLN A 360 12.01 -13.06 26.80
C GLN A 360 11.52 -13.31 28.23
N ASP A 361 11.19 -12.25 28.97
CA ASP A 361 10.65 -12.39 30.33
C ASP A 361 9.30 -13.11 30.32
N ALA A 362 8.45 -12.84 29.33
CA ALA A 362 7.18 -13.55 29.16
C ALA A 362 7.43 -15.04 28.85
N ALA A 363 8.33 -15.35 27.91
CA ALA A 363 8.67 -16.73 27.55
C ALA A 363 9.23 -17.51 28.76
N ASN A 364 10.13 -16.88 29.52
CA ASN A 364 10.70 -17.48 30.73
C ASN A 364 9.63 -17.76 31.80
N ALA A 365 8.70 -16.82 32.01
CA ALA A 365 7.61 -16.99 32.97
C ALA A 365 6.65 -18.12 32.59
N VAL A 366 6.39 -18.30 31.29
CA VAL A 366 5.56 -19.38 30.74
C VAL A 366 6.26 -20.73 30.89
N ALA A 367 7.52 -20.83 30.48
CA ALA A 367 8.29 -22.05 30.61
C ALA A 367 8.44 -22.48 32.08
N ASP A 368 8.67 -21.53 32.99
CA ASP A 368 8.78 -21.77 34.43
C ASP A 368 7.50 -22.35 35.02
N LEU A 369 6.31 -21.85 34.62
CA LEU A 369 5.04 -22.42 35.10
C LEU A 369 4.88 -23.86 34.62
N PHE A 370 4.98 -24.09 33.31
CA PHE A 370 4.69 -25.38 32.69
C PHE A 370 5.70 -26.47 33.06
N ALA A 371 6.95 -26.11 33.37
CA ALA A 371 7.95 -27.06 33.85
C ALA A 371 7.53 -27.77 35.15
N ASN A 372 6.68 -27.16 35.98
CA ASN A 372 6.17 -27.80 37.21
C ASN A 372 5.09 -28.85 36.95
N PHE A 373 4.65 -29.00 35.70
CA PHE A 373 3.57 -29.88 35.28
C PHE A 373 3.99 -30.76 34.10
N ASP A 374 5.30 -31.01 33.92
CA ASP A 374 5.84 -31.82 32.81
C ASP A 374 5.46 -31.30 31.41
N GLY A 375 5.15 -30.00 31.28
CA GLY A 375 4.78 -29.36 30.02
C GLY A 375 3.44 -28.63 30.06
N VAL A 376 3.04 -28.11 28.90
CA VAL A 376 1.79 -27.36 28.75
C VAL A 376 0.58 -28.28 28.85
N GLU A 377 0.69 -29.50 28.33
CA GLU A 377 -0.34 -30.54 28.34
C GLU A 377 -0.64 -31.00 29.77
N GLY A 378 0.39 -31.17 30.60
CA GLY A 378 0.20 -31.53 32.01
C GLY A 378 -0.41 -30.40 32.83
N TYR A 379 -0.08 -29.14 32.53
CA TYR A 379 -0.75 -28.00 33.16
C TYR A 379 -2.23 -27.89 32.74
N ALA A 380 -2.52 -28.08 31.45
CA ALA A 380 -3.89 -28.13 30.94
C ALA A 380 -4.69 -29.28 31.60
N ASN A 381 -4.07 -30.45 31.75
CA ASN A 381 -4.68 -31.59 32.42
C ASN A 381 -4.96 -31.29 33.90
N TYR A 382 -4.01 -30.68 34.62
CA TYR A 382 -4.22 -30.24 36.01
C TYR A 382 -5.41 -29.29 36.14
N LEU A 383 -5.51 -28.28 35.27
CA LEU A 383 -6.64 -27.34 35.29
C LEU A 383 -7.98 -28.02 34.98
N ARG A 384 -7.97 -29.04 34.11
CA ARG A 384 -9.15 -29.82 33.75
C ARG A 384 -9.59 -30.77 34.88
N THR A 385 -8.68 -31.59 35.39
CA THR A 385 -9.02 -32.74 36.25
C THR A 385 -8.96 -32.43 37.75
N GLU A 386 -8.04 -31.57 38.18
CA GLU A 386 -7.89 -31.24 39.60
C GLU A 386 -8.68 -29.97 39.95
N VAL A 387 -8.53 -28.93 39.13
CA VAL A 387 -9.16 -27.62 39.39
C VAL A 387 -10.60 -27.56 38.88
N HIS A 388 -10.97 -28.39 37.89
CA HIS A 388 -12.29 -28.41 37.27
C HIS A 388 -12.70 -27.07 36.66
N VAL A 389 -11.79 -26.44 35.91
CA VAL A 389 -12.09 -25.18 35.22
C VAL A 389 -13.27 -25.38 34.25
N SER A 390 -14.28 -24.51 34.38
CA SER A 390 -15.50 -24.62 33.58
C SER A 390 -15.23 -24.47 32.08
N GLY A 391 -15.82 -25.36 31.29
CA GLY A 391 -15.70 -25.35 29.83
C GLY A 391 -14.31 -25.70 29.31
N ALA A 392 -13.49 -26.45 30.06
CA ALA A 392 -12.15 -26.86 29.62
C ALA A 392 -12.16 -27.61 28.27
N ASP A 393 -13.12 -28.53 28.10
CA ASP A 393 -13.23 -29.39 26.91
C ASP A 393 -14.17 -28.82 25.83
N VAL A 394 -14.70 -27.61 26.05
CA VAL A 394 -15.59 -26.94 25.11
C VAL A 394 -14.79 -25.90 24.34
N PRO A 395 -14.90 -25.84 23.00
CA PRO A 395 -14.33 -24.76 22.23
C PRO A 395 -15.09 -23.46 22.55
N LEU A 396 -14.40 -22.49 23.15
CA LEU A 396 -14.96 -21.21 23.58
C LEU A 396 -14.21 -20.04 22.93
N ASN A 397 -14.90 -18.93 22.71
CA ASN A 397 -14.33 -17.64 22.33
C ASN A 397 -14.99 -16.50 23.12
N GLY A 398 -14.59 -15.26 22.85
CA GLY A 398 -15.23 -14.07 23.40
C GLY A 398 -15.24 -14.06 24.94
N GLY A 399 -16.38 -13.66 25.52
CA GLY A 399 -16.55 -13.55 26.96
C GLY A 399 -16.48 -14.90 27.70
N ALA A 400 -16.90 -15.99 27.07
CA ALA A 400 -16.85 -17.31 27.71
C ALA A 400 -15.41 -17.80 27.89
N ALA A 401 -14.57 -17.65 26.86
CA ALA A 401 -13.14 -17.90 26.96
C ALA A 401 -12.47 -16.95 27.97
N TRP A 402 -12.92 -15.70 28.06
CA TRP A 402 -12.44 -14.76 29.06
C TRP A 402 -12.73 -15.19 30.50
N GLN A 403 -13.95 -15.66 30.80
CA GLN A 403 -14.28 -16.17 32.13
C GLN A 403 -13.44 -17.39 32.50
N ARG A 404 -13.17 -18.28 31.54
CA ARG A 404 -12.24 -19.40 31.71
C ARG A 404 -10.82 -18.93 32.04
N LEU A 405 -10.32 -17.92 31.33
CA LEU A 405 -9.03 -17.30 31.62
C LEU A 405 -8.96 -16.73 33.05
N LEU A 406 -10.02 -16.07 33.53
CA LEU A 406 -10.03 -15.48 34.87
C LEU A 406 -9.80 -16.55 35.96
N ALA A 407 -10.40 -17.73 35.81
CA ALA A 407 -10.15 -18.87 36.70
C ALA A 407 -8.70 -19.38 36.57
N GLU A 408 -8.17 -19.47 35.35
CA GLU A 408 -6.79 -19.90 35.08
C GLU A 408 -5.76 -18.98 35.77
N VAL A 409 -5.87 -17.66 35.61
CA VAL A 409 -4.88 -16.71 36.14
C VAL A 409 -4.90 -16.65 37.67
N GLU A 410 -6.08 -16.83 38.26
CA GLU A 410 -6.26 -16.92 39.71
C GLU A 410 -5.54 -18.16 40.27
N VAL A 411 -5.72 -19.30 39.61
CA VAL A 411 -5.06 -20.57 39.97
C VAL A 411 -3.55 -20.48 39.77
N ALA A 412 -3.08 -19.95 38.64
CA ALA A 412 -1.66 -19.77 38.36
C ALA A 412 -0.96 -18.96 39.47
N MET A 413 -1.60 -17.89 39.95
CA MET A 413 -1.07 -17.11 41.08
C MET A 413 -1.03 -17.90 42.38
N ARG A 414 -2.07 -18.69 42.70
CA ARG A 414 -2.12 -19.51 43.92
C ARG A 414 -1.13 -20.67 43.94
N LEU A 415 -0.77 -21.18 42.77
CA LEU A 415 0.25 -22.23 42.60
C LEU A 415 1.68 -21.73 42.85
N SER A 416 1.87 -20.42 43.01
CA SER A 416 3.17 -19.88 43.41
C SER A 416 3.55 -20.45 44.78
N HIS A 417 4.80 -20.89 44.91
CA HIS A 417 5.38 -21.28 46.19
C HIS A 417 6.83 -20.80 46.27
N PRO A 418 7.37 -20.57 47.49
CA PRO A 418 8.80 -20.31 47.64
C PRO A 418 9.61 -21.51 47.11
N PRO A 419 10.77 -21.28 46.46
CA PRO A 419 11.62 -22.36 45.98
C PRO A 419 12.09 -23.22 47.15
N PRO A 420 12.05 -24.57 47.04
CA PRO A 420 12.47 -25.45 48.12
C PRO A 420 13.94 -25.25 48.50
N ASP A 421 14.80 -24.98 47.52
CA ASP A 421 16.23 -24.74 47.72
C ASP A 421 16.50 -23.45 48.51
N GLU A 422 15.74 -22.38 48.25
CA GLU A 422 15.85 -21.11 48.97
C GLU A 422 15.35 -21.21 50.41
N LEU A 423 14.35 -22.06 50.65
CA LEU A 423 13.91 -22.41 52.01
C LEU A 423 14.92 -23.30 52.73
N ALA A 424 15.56 -24.26 52.04
CA ALA A 424 16.64 -25.04 52.61
C ALA A 424 17.86 -24.18 52.97
N ALA A 425 18.11 -23.12 52.20
CA ALA A 425 19.15 -22.12 52.44
C ALA A 425 18.73 -20.97 53.38
N LEU A 426 17.57 -21.06 54.05
CA LEU A 426 16.99 -19.95 54.83
C LEU A 426 17.94 -19.42 55.90
N MET A 427 18.72 -20.29 56.56
CA MET A 427 19.72 -19.87 57.55
C MET A 427 20.78 -18.95 56.94
N LEU A 428 21.33 -19.33 55.79
CA LEU A 428 22.33 -18.55 55.08
C LEU A 428 21.75 -17.23 54.59
N ASN A 429 20.51 -17.26 54.08
CA ASN A 429 19.79 -16.08 53.63
C ASN A 429 19.46 -15.11 54.79
N ALA A 430 19.10 -15.63 55.98
CA ALA A 430 18.85 -14.81 57.16
C ALA A 430 20.13 -14.14 57.69
N VAL A 431 21.25 -14.87 57.70
CA VAL A 431 22.57 -14.31 58.07
C VAL A 431 23.02 -13.24 57.07
N ARG A 432 22.83 -13.46 55.76
CA ARG A 432 23.11 -12.46 54.72
C ARG A 432 22.23 -11.22 54.87
N ALA A 433 20.94 -11.41 55.12
CA ALA A 433 19.98 -10.33 55.33
C ALA A 433 20.32 -9.50 56.58
N GLY A 434 20.68 -10.17 57.67
CA GLY A 434 21.01 -9.59 58.98
C GLY A 434 22.45 -9.11 59.15
N GLY A 435 23.27 -9.07 58.08
CA GLY A 435 24.65 -8.60 58.12
C GLY A 435 24.80 -7.18 58.70
N THR A 436 26.03 -6.79 59.05
CA THR A 436 26.34 -5.47 59.63
C THR A 436 26.10 -4.36 58.61
N GLY A 437 24.87 -3.84 58.55
CA GLY A 437 24.57 -2.64 57.77
C GLY A 437 25.33 -1.44 58.35
N VAL A 438 25.47 -0.39 57.53
CA VAL A 438 26.12 0.88 57.90
C VAL A 438 25.44 1.58 59.10
N HIS A 439 24.27 1.09 59.53
CA HIS A 439 23.41 1.68 60.57
C HIS A 439 23.27 0.85 61.86
N GLY A 440 24.15 -0.12 62.11
CA GLY A 440 24.19 -0.87 63.38
C GLY A 440 23.36 -2.16 63.38
N HIS A 441 22.99 -2.62 64.58
CA HIS A 441 22.28 -3.88 64.81
C HIS A 441 20.91 -3.91 64.11
N GLN A 442 20.71 -4.85 63.19
CA GLN A 442 19.42 -5.03 62.50
C GLN A 442 18.42 -5.75 63.39
N ARG A 443 17.14 -5.38 63.26
CA ARG A 443 16.04 -6.09 63.94
C ARG A 443 15.56 -7.25 63.07
N TRP A 444 14.91 -8.23 63.70
CA TRP A 444 14.28 -9.32 62.95
C TRP A 444 13.22 -8.82 61.95
N GLU A 445 12.57 -7.69 62.22
CA GLU A 445 11.66 -7.04 61.27
C GLU A 445 12.38 -6.68 59.95
N ASP A 446 13.54 -6.03 60.02
CA ASP A 446 14.35 -5.67 58.84
C ASP A 446 14.82 -6.93 58.08
N VAL A 447 15.23 -7.96 58.83
CA VAL A 447 15.63 -9.26 58.28
C VAL A 447 14.45 -9.93 57.57
N SER A 448 13.24 -9.86 58.13
CA SER A 448 12.05 -10.48 57.55
C SER A 448 11.62 -9.82 56.24
N SER A 449 11.67 -8.49 56.13
CA SER A 449 11.41 -7.79 54.86
C SER A 449 12.44 -8.17 53.80
N LYS A 450 13.73 -8.26 54.17
CA LYS A 450 14.78 -8.70 53.25
C LYS A 450 14.62 -10.15 52.81
N LEU A 451 14.19 -11.04 53.71
CA LEU A 451 13.90 -12.44 53.38
C LEU A 451 12.69 -12.56 52.45
N MET A 452 11.65 -11.75 52.65
CA MET A 452 10.53 -11.66 51.70
C MET A 452 11.00 -11.23 50.31
N PHE A 453 11.89 -10.25 50.22
CA PHE A 453 12.48 -9.86 48.94
C PHE A 453 13.35 -10.96 48.31
N ALA A 454 14.19 -11.62 49.11
CA ALA A 454 15.11 -12.64 48.60
C ALA A 454 14.39 -13.91 48.15
N ILE A 455 13.34 -14.33 48.86
CA ILE A 455 12.72 -15.66 48.69
C ILE A 455 11.36 -15.57 47.98
N ALA A 456 10.54 -14.55 48.29
CA ALA A 456 9.16 -14.50 47.80
C ALA A 456 9.00 -13.68 46.52
N PHE A 457 9.79 -12.61 46.35
CA PHE A 457 9.56 -11.61 45.31
C PHE A 457 9.65 -12.19 43.90
N GLU A 458 10.77 -12.83 43.55
CA GLU A 458 11.00 -13.29 42.18
C GLU A 458 10.02 -14.40 41.73
N PRO A 459 9.71 -15.44 42.53
CA PRO A 459 8.70 -16.44 42.16
C PRO A 459 7.33 -15.82 41.87
N LEU A 460 6.86 -14.92 42.74
CA LEU A 460 5.58 -14.22 42.56
C LEU A 460 5.62 -13.29 41.36
N ARG A 461 6.76 -12.61 41.14
CA ARG A 461 6.95 -11.74 39.99
C ARG A 461 6.87 -12.50 38.67
N ARG A 462 7.49 -13.68 38.57
CA ARG A 462 7.37 -14.54 37.37
C ARG A 462 5.93 -14.93 37.11
N ARG A 463 5.16 -15.24 38.16
CA ARG A 463 3.75 -15.60 38.05
C ARG A 463 2.89 -14.41 37.63
N ILE A 464 3.17 -13.21 38.14
CA ILE A 464 2.57 -11.97 37.64
C ILE A 464 2.85 -11.79 36.14
N ARG A 465 4.10 -11.98 35.70
CA ARG A 465 4.48 -11.88 34.29
C ARG A 465 3.75 -12.89 33.41
N TYR A 466 3.58 -14.13 33.88
CA TYR A 466 2.76 -15.14 33.21
C TYR A 466 1.31 -14.64 33.03
N VAL A 467 0.68 -14.19 34.12
CA VAL A 467 -0.70 -13.70 34.11
C VAL A 467 -0.86 -12.55 33.12
N THR A 468 0.03 -11.55 33.16
CA THR A 468 0.01 -10.44 32.22
C THR A 468 0.16 -10.91 30.77
N ALA A 469 1.13 -11.78 30.49
CA ALA A 469 1.36 -12.31 29.15
C ALA A 469 0.13 -13.05 28.63
N ARG A 470 -0.50 -13.86 29.48
CA ARG A 470 -1.70 -14.64 29.16
C ARG A 470 -2.89 -13.72 28.87
N VAL A 471 -3.13 -12.72 29.72
CA VAL A 471 -4.18 -11.69 29.51
C VAL A 471 -4.01 -10.98 28.17
N VAL A 472 -2.81 -10.49 27.89
CA VAL A 472 -2.53 -9.77 26.63
C VAL A 472 -2.69 -10.67 25.41
N TRP A 473 -2.24 -11.92 25.51
CA TRP A 473 -2.38 -12.88 24.43
C TRP A 473 -3.85 -13.16 24.11
N VAL A 474 -4.68 -13.45 25.12
CA VAL A 474 -6.12 -13.75 24.92
C VAL A 474 -6.85 -12.56 24.31
N LEU A 475 -6.56 -11.34 24.77
CA LEU A 475 -7.14 -10.12 24.20
C LEU A 475 -6.73 -9.95 22.74
N LYS A 476 -5.44 -10.11 22.40
CA LYS A 476 -4.96 -10.04 21.01
C LYS A 476 -5.63 -11.09 20.10
N HIS A 477 -5.97 -12.26 20.62
CA HIS A 477 -6.62 -13.33 19.83
C HIS A 477 -8.09 -13.08 19.54
N GLN A 478 -8.74 -12.11 20.20
CA GLN A 478 -10.15 -11.78 19.90
C GLN A 478 -10.36 -11.20 18.49
N LYS A 479 -9.31 -10.74 17.80
CA LYS A 479 -9.42 -10.16 16.45
C LYS A 479 -10.05 -11.09 15.42
N ALA A 480 -9.72 -12.38 15.49
CA ALA A 480 -10.26 -13.40 14.59
C ALA A 480 -11.77 -13.59 14.82
N ALA A 481 -12.18 -13.74 16.07
CA ALA A 481 -13.58 -13.85 16.48
C ALA A 481 -14.42 -12.64 16.04
N VAL A 482 -13.88 -11.42 16.21
CA VAL A 482 -14.56 -10.19 15.76
C VAL A 482 -14.72 -10.16 14.25
N SER A 483 -13.66 -10.47 13.51
CA SER A 483 -13.69 -10.43 12.04
C SER A 483 -14.64 -11.47 11.45
N GLU A 484 -14.71 -12.67 12.03
CA GLU A 484 -15.68 -13.68 11.59
C GLU A 484 -17.11 -13.29 11.98
N TRP A 485 -17.34 -12.79 13.19
CA TRP A 485 -18.66 -12.32 13.59
C TRP A 485 -19.17 -11.21 12.66
N MET A 486 -18.33 -10.24 12.30
CA MET A 486 -18.69 -9.21 11.30
C MET A 486 -19.03 -9.83 9.94
N SER A 487 -18.48 -11.00 9.61
CA SER A 487 -18.73 -11.69 8.34
C SER A 487 -20.05 -12.45 8.31
N THR A 488 -20.53 -12.96 9.44
CA THR A 488 -21.82 -13.67 9.50
C THR A 488 -23.02 -12.73 9.30
N LEU A 489 -22.80 -11.42 9.39
CA LEU A 489 -23.81 -10.40 9.21
C LEU A 489 -24.11 -10.05 7.74
N SER A 490 -23.28 -10.44 6.76
CA SER A 490 -23.53 -10.10 5.35
C SER A 490 -24.74 -10.83 4.77
N ASP A 491 -24.99 -12.07 5.19
CA ASP A 491 -25.94 -12.97 4.54
C ASP A 491 -26.89 -13.70 5.52
N GLY A 492 -26.76 -13.45 6.83
CA GLY A 492 -27.51 -14.16 7.87
C GLY A 492 -28.85 -13.51 8.27
N PRO A 493 -29.75 -14.24 8.96
CA PRO A 493 -30.95 -13.67 9.58
C PRO A 493 -30.65 -12.55 10.60
N ALA A 494 -29.44 -12.60 11.19
CA ALA A 494 -28.93 -11.61 12.13
C ALA A 494 -28.60 -10.25 11.48
N SER A 495 -28.47 -10.18 10.14
CA SER A 495 -28.22 -8.93 9.39
C SER A 495 -29.26 -7.84 9.68
N ARG A 496 -30.49 -8.22 10.07
CA ARG A 496 -31.58 -7.29 10.41
C ARG A 496 -31.48 -6.70 11.81
N LEU A 497 -30.69 -7.32 12.70
CA LEU A 497 -30.58 -6.94 14.12
C LEU A 497 -29.38 -6.03 14.39
N TYR A 498 -28.42 -5.97 13.47
CA TYR A 498 -27.17 -5.24 13.62
C TYR A 498 -26.96 -4.24 12.48
N SER A 499 -26.03 -3.31 12.67
CA SER A 499 -25.71 -2.30 11.67
C SER A 499 -25.09 -2.94 10.40
N PRO A 500 -25.53 -2.58 9.18
CA PRO A 500 -24.92 -3.06 7.94
C PRO A 500 -23.47 -2.58 7.78
N LEU A 501 -23.07 -1.54 8.51
CA LEU A 501 -21.71 -1.02 8.53
C LEU A 501 -20.68 -2.07 8.98
N PHE A 502 -21.08 -3.08 9.76
CA PHE A 502 -20.15 -4.14 10.16
C PHE A 502 -19.65 -4.96 8.96
N SER A 503 -20.56 -5.41 8.09
CA SER A 503 -20.20 -6.15 6.88
C SER A 503 -19.46 -5.27 5.87
N GLU A 504 -19.87 -4.00 5.72
CA GLU A 504 -19.21 -3.06 4.82
C GLU A 504 -17.77 -2.77 5.28
N HIS A 505 -17.58 -2.43 6.56
CA HIS A 505 -16.26 -2.17 7.09
C HIS A 505 -15.36 -3.42 7.14
N LEU A 506 -15.93 -4.62 7.31
CA LEU A 506 -15.17 -5.85 7.14
C LEU A 506 -14.68 -6.02 5.70
N SER A 507 -15.52 -5.69 4.71
CA SER A 507 -15.11 -5.68 3.30
C SER A 507 -13.94 -4.72 3.09
N ILE A 508 -13.98 -3.52 3.68
CA ILE A 508 -12.86 -2.56 3.64
C ILE A 508 -11.60 -3.17 4.26
N LEU A 509 -11.68 -3.80 5.44
CA LEU A 509 -10.54 -4.45 6.09
C LEU A 509 -9.95 -5.60 5.24
N ARG A 510 -10.76 -6.27 4.41
CA ARG A 510 -10.30 -7.33 3.50
C ARG A 510 -9.69 -6.77 2.21
N GLN A 511 -10.28 -5.72 1.65
CA GLN A 511 -9.86 -5.11 0.38
C GLN A 511 -8.62 -4.24 0.52
N TYR A 512 -8.43 -3.59 1.67
CA TYR A 512 -7.35 -2.62 1.90
C TYR A 512 -6.41 -3.09 3.03
N PRO A 513 -5.30 -3.77 2.72
CA PRO A 513 -4.36 -4.30 3.72
C PRO A 513 -3.84 -3.23 4.69
N ILE A 514 -3.53 -2.03 4.19
CA ILE A 514 -3.05 -0.90 5.01
C ILE A 514 -4.08 -0.50 6.09
N VAL A 515 -5.37 -0.45 5.75
CA VAL A 515 -6.45 -0.13 6.69
C VAL A 515 -6.52 -1.20 7.78
N ARG A 516 -6.41 -2.48 7.40
CA ARG A 516 -6.40 -3.60 8.34
C ARG A 516 -5.22 -3.55 9.29
N GLU A 517 -4.02 -3.28 8.77
CA GLU A 517 -2.81 -3.14 9.58
C GLU A 517 -2.92 -1.99 10.58
N LEU A 518 -3.44 -0.83 10.15
CA LEU A 518 -3.67 0.31 11.04
C LEU A 518 -4.66 -0.03 12.16
N VAL A 519 -5.81 -0.63 11.82
CA VAL A 519 -6.85 -1.00 12.79
C VAL A 519 -6.33 -2.07 13.77
N PHE A 520 -5.68 -3.12 13.28
CA PHE A 520 -5.14 -4.18 14.13
C PHE A 520 -3.93 -3.72 14.94
N GLY A 521 -3.13 -2.80 14.41
CA GLY A 521 -2.05 -2.12 15.14
C GLY A 521 -2.60 -1.32 16.32
N ALA A 522 -3.54 -0.42 16.06
CA ALA A 522 -4.20 0.37 17.10
C ALA A 522 -4.90 -0.50 18.15
N TYR A 523 -5.53 -1.61 17.74
CA TYR A 523 -6.09 -2.57 18.68
C TYR A 523 -5.02 -3.22 19.57
N ASN A 524 -3.90 -3.66 18.99
CA ASN A 524 -2.80 -4.25 19.74
C ASN A 524 -2.17 -3.24 20.73
N ASP A 525 -2.11 -1.96 20.36
CA ASP A 525 -1.62 -0.89 21.23
C ASP A 525 -2.56 -0.69 22.43
N ALA A 526 -3.88 -0.64 22.18
CA ALA A 526 -4.88 -0.58 23.24
C ALA A 526 -4.76 -1.76 24.22
N VAL A 527 -4.59 -2.99 23.70
CA VAL A 527 -4.36 -4.17 24.53
C VAL A 527 -3.05 -4.08 25.31
N SER A 528 -1.99 -3.51 24.71
CA SER A 528 -0.70 -3.36 25.37
C SER A 528 -0.77 -2.39 26.55
N ILE A 529 -1.49 -1.28 26.41
CA ILE A 529 -1.74 -0.32 27.51
C ILE A 529 -2.44 -1.01 28.69
N VAL A 530 -3.44 -1.85 28.39
CA VAL A 530 -4.17 -2.62 29.40
C VAL A 530 -3.25 -3.62 30.10
N GLY A 531 -2.44 -4.37 29.36
CA GLY A 531 -1.46 -5.29 29.93
C GLY A 531 -0.42 -4.60 30.81
N GLU A 532 0.10 -3.45 30.39
CA GLU A 532 1.00 -2.64 31.22
C GLU A 532 0.36 -2.20 32.54
N GLN A 533 -0.93 -1.83 32.50
CA GLN A 533 -1.67 -1.44 33.70
C GLN A 533 -1.81 -2.62 34.68
N VAL A 534 -2.19 -3.81 34.18
CA VAL A 534 -2.28 -5.02 35.02
C VAL A 534 -0.93 -5.34 35.67
N LEU A 535 0.14 -5.33 34.88
CA LEU A 535 1.50 -5.62 35.37
C LEU A 535 1.94 -4.64 36.44
N LYS A 536 1.81 -3.33 36.17
CA LYS A 536 2.16 -2.26 37.13
C LYS A 536 1.37 -2.38 38.43
N SER A 537 0.07 -2.69 38.36
CA SER A 537 -0.78 -2.84 39.55
C SER A 537 -0.40 -4.05 40.41
N LEU A 538 -0.11 -5.19 39.78
CA LEU A 538 0.30 -6.41 40.48
C LEU A 538 1.73 -6.28 41.04
N GLU A 539 2.69 -5.80 40.25
CA GLU A 539 4.07 -5.57 40.72
C GLU A 539 4.11 -4.50 41.82
N GLY A 540 3.29 -3.46 41.73
CA GLY A 540 3.15 -2.44 42.77
C GLY A 540 2.65 -3.03 44.10
N THR A 541 1.68 -3.96 44.04
CA THR A 541 1.21 -4.68 45.23
C THR A 541 2.29 -5.59 45.79
N LEU A 542 2.96 -6.38 44.94
CA LEU A 542 4.06 -7.25 45.36
C LEU A 542 5.22 -6.45 45.99
N MET A 543 5.57 -5.29 45.42
CA MET A 543 6.62 -4.45 45.97
C MET A 543 6.21 -3.88 47.33
N ALA A 544 5.01 -3.32 47.46
CA ALA A 544 4.50 -2.82 48.73
C ALA A 544 4.45 -3.93 49.80
N ALA A 545 4.11 -5.16 49.39
CA ALA A 545 4.08 -6.34 50.22
C ALA A 545 5.43 -6.70 50.83
N CYS A 546 6.46 -6.78 49.98
CA CYS A 546 7.78 -7.19 50.40
C CYS A 546 8.49 -6.11 51.24
N ILE A 547 8.17 -4.82 51.05
CA ILE A 547 8.68 -3.74 51.89
C ILE A 547 8.12 -3.84 53.32
N ASN A 548 6.81 -4.06 53.44
CA ASN A 548 6.11 -4.06 54.74
C ASN A 548 5.24 -5.31 54.92
N PRO A 549 5.85 -6.51 55.08
CA PRO A 549 5.10 -7.77 55.18
C PRO A 549 4.16 -7.79 56.38
N GLU A 550 4.54 -7.10 57.47
CA GLU A 550 3.69 -6.97 58.65
C GLU A 550 2.34 -6.33 58.38
N ILE A 551 2.28 -5.33 57.48
CA ILE A 551 1.02 -4.64 57.14
C ILE A 551 0.07 -5.59 56.41
N MET A 552 0.61 -6.46 55.56
CA MET A 552 -0.16 -7.44 54.80
C MET A 552 -0.66 -8.61 55.64
N LEU A 553 0.13 -8.97 56.65
CA LEU A 553 -0.19 -10.04 57.60
C LEU A 553 -1.13 -9.58 58.71
N ARG A 554 -1.59 -8.32 58.66
CA ARG A 554 -2.62 -7.81 59.58
C ARG A 554 -3.92 -8.54 59.31
N THR A 555 -4.52 -9.04 60.38
CA THR A 555 -5.89 -9.54 60.35
C THR A 555 -6.79 -8.47 59.74
N PRO A 556 -7.64 -8.83 58.74
CA PRO A 556 -8.60 -7.91 58.18
C PRO A 556 -9.40 -7.26 59.31
N THR A 557 -9.61 -5.94 59.22
CA THR A 557 -10.49 -5.28 60.18
C THR A 557 -11.90 -5.73 59.85
N GLU A 558 -12.51 -6.62 60.63
CA GLU A 558 -13.89 -7.06 60.40
C GLU A 558 -14.81 -5.83 60.58
N PRO A 559 -15.46 -5.34 59.51
CA PRO A 559 -16.49 -4.35 59.70
C PRO A 559 -17.69 -5.08 60.33
N ASP A 560 -18.03 -4.73 61.57
CA ASP A 560 -19.22 -5.25 62.27
C ASP A 560 -20.49 -4.69 61.60
N LEU A 561 -20.90 -5.36 60.54
CA LEU A 561 -22.08 -5.05 59.72
C LEU A 561 -23.30 -5.87 60.13
N ASP A 562 -23.24 -6.67 61.22
CA ASP A 562 -24.40 -7.45 61.65
C ASP A 562 -25.47 -6.52 62.26
N PRO A 563 -26.64 -6.38 61.60
CA PRO A 563 -27.72 -5.55 62.12
C PRO A 563 -28.37 -6.14 63.38
N ARG A 564 -28.08 -7.41 63.72
CA ARG A 564 -28.60 -8.10 64.91
C ARG A 564 -27.73 -7.88 66.15
N ASN A 565 -26.55 -7.29 65.98
CA ASN A 565 -25.68 -6.94 67.10
C ASN A 565 -26.36 -5.81 67.91
N PRO A 566 -26.69 -6.01 69.21
CA PRO A 566 -27.42 -5.03 70.02
C PRO A 566 -26.72 -3.65 70.10
N ALA A 567 -25.40 -3.61 69.90
CA ALA A 567 -24.61 -2.38 69.82
C ALA A 567 -24.90 -1.55 68.55
N ASN A 568 -25.26 -2.19 67.43
CA ASN A 568 -25.68 -1.52 66.19
C ASN A 568 -27.18 -1.18 66.21
N ALA A 569 -28.01 -1.99 66.86
CA ALA A 569 -29.43 -1.68 67.07
C ALA A 569 -29.65 -0.46 67.98
N GLN A 570 -28.81 -0.25 69.01
CA GLN A 570 -28.83 0.96 69.85
C GLN A 570 -28.34 2.22 69.11
N ARG A 571 -27.45 2.08 68.11
CA ARG A 571 -27.01 3.19 67.24
C ARG A 571 -28.11 3.71 66.33
N ALA A 572 -29.02 2.86 65.89
CA ALA A 572 -30.13 3.21 65.02
C ALA A 572 -31.33 3.83 65.76
N ARG A 573 -31.44 3.67 67.08
CA ARG A 573 -32.67 4.03 67.83
C ARG A 573 -32.57 5.05 68.98
N GLY A 574 -31.41 5.62 69.36
CA GLY A 574 -31.49 6.72 70.33
C GLY A 574 -30.19 7.35 70.84
N GLY A 575 -30.15 8.69 70.82
CA GLY A 575 -30.00 9.53 72.02
C GLY A 575 -28.78 9.44 72.95
N GLY A 576 -27.77 8.60 72.70
CA GLY A 576 -26.59 8.51 73.56
C GLY A 576 -25.63 9.69 73.39
N GLY A 577 -25.39 10.47 74.46
CA GLY A 577 -24.53 11.66 74.49
C GLY A 577 -23.12 11.42 73.91
N LYS A 578 -22.55 12.49 73.31
CA LYS A 578 -21.27 12.46 72.55
C LYS A 578 -20.11 11.78 73.29
N ALA A 579 -20.08 11.83 74.63
CA ALA A 579 -19.04 11.20 75.46
C ALA A 579 -19.09 9.66 75.47
N GLY A 580 -20.29 9.05 75.49
CA GLY A 580 -20.45 7.58 75.48
C GLY A 580 -20.05 6.94 74.15
N LYS A 581 -20.35 7.63 73.03
CA LYS A 581 -19.92 7.20 71.68
C LYS A 581 -18.40 7.24 71.52
N ALA A 582 -17.74 8.24 72.12
CA ALA A 582 -16.28 8.36 72.09
C ALA A 582 -15.60 7.27 72.92
N ASN A 583 -16.11 6.94 74.12
CA ASN A 583 -15.56 5.86 74.93
C ASN A 583 -15.75 4.48 74.29
N GLN A 584 -16.91 4.17 73.71
CA GLN A 584 -17.10 2.91 72.98
C GLN A 584 -16.29 2.83 71.68
N ALA A 585 -15.99 3.96 71.03
CA ALA A 585 -15.07 3.99 69.89
C ALA A 585 -13.62 3.75 70.34
N ARG A 586 -13.20 4.38 71.44
CA ARG A 586 -11.87 4.15 72.04
C ARG A 586 -11.70 2.74 72.56
N GLU A 587 -12.73 2.17 73.16
CA GLU A 587 -12.72 0.79 73.65
C GLU A 587 -12.72 -0.21 72.49
N ARG A 588 -13.44 0.04 71.41
CA ARG A 588 -13.30 -0.74 70.17
C ARG A 588 -11.90 -0.65 69.59
N VAL A 589 -11.34 0.56 69.48
CA VAL A 589 -9.96 0.74 69.03
C VAL A 589 -9.00 0.03 69.98
N ALA A 590 -9.19 0.08 71.29
CA ALA A 590 -8.34 -0.60 72.26
C ALA A 590 -8.46 -2.13 72.17
N THR A 591 -9.66 -2.67 72.00
CA THR A 591 -9.92 -4.10 71.83
C THR A 591 -9.40 -4.60 70.49
N GLU A 592 -9.56 -3.83 69.42
CA GLU A 592 -8.98 -4.09 68.10
C GLU A 592 -7.45 -4.00 68.14
N MET A 593 -6.87 -2.99 68.80
CA MET A 593 -5.43 -2.85 69.01
C MET A 593 -4.88 -4.00 69.86
N ARG A 594 -5.61 -4.47 70.88
CA ARG A 594 -5.29 -5.69 71.63
C ARG A 594 -5.37 -6.93 70.74
N ARG A 595 -6.41 -7.09 69.92
CA ARG A 595 -6.56 -8.20 68.95
C ARG A 595 -5.38 -8.20 67.95
N ARG A 596 -4.89 -7.02 67.58
CA ARG A 596 -3.67 -6.79 66.75
C ARG A 596 -2.34 -7.06 67.47
N THR A 597 -2.27 -6.96 68.79
CA THR A 597 -1.03 -7.21 69.58
C THR A 597 -0.98 -8.59 70.23
N SER A 598 -2.12 -9.24 70.46
CA SER A 598 -2.22 -10.49 71.24
C SER A 598 -2.81 -11.69 70.49
N GLY A 599 -3.29 -11.49 69.26
CA GLY A 599 -3.71 -12.60 68.39
C GLY A 599 -2.54 -13.28 67.67
N PRO A 600 -2.73 -14.49 67.10
CA PRO A 600 -1.75 -15.19 66.26
C PRO A 600 -1.54 -14.49 64.89
N SER A 601 -1.62 -13.15 64.87
CA SER A 601 -1.46 -12.32 63.68
C SER A 601 -0.11 -12.59 63.02
N GLY A 602 -0.07 -12.53 61.69
CA GLY A 602 0.99 -13.13 60.87
C GLY A 602 2.36 -12.45 60.98
N GLY A 603 2.58 -11.51 61.89
CA GLY A 603 3.91 -10.95 62.17
C GLY A 603 4.87 -11.96 62.83
N LEU A 604 6.11 -11.52 63.03
CA LEU A 604 7.08 -12.21 63.88
C LEU A 604 6.48 -12.41 65.29
N PRO A 605 6.83 -13.50 66.01
CA PRO A 605 6.46 -13.66 67.41
C PRO A 605 6.75 -12.38 68.20
N VAL A 606 5.92 -12.06 69.21
CA VAL A 606 6.11 -10.86 70.06
C VAL A 606 7.52 -10.82 70.66
N GLN A 607 8.11 -12.00 70.88
CA GLN A 607 9.48 -12.19 71.38
C GLN A 607 10.59 -11.78 70.39
N LEU A 608 10.26 -11.59 69.09
CA LEU A 608 11.21 -11.26 68.03
C LEU A 608 11.02 -9.87 67.41
N ARG A 609 9.84 -9.24 67.52
CA ARG A 609 9.53 -7.92 66.89
C ARG A 609 10.56 -6.84 67.20
N ASP A 610 10.93 -6.69 68.47
CA ASP A 610 11.92 -5.68 68.91
C ASP A 610 13.31 -6.26 69.19
N ARG A 611 13.54 -7.55 68.86
CA ARG A 611 14.81 -8.22 69.16
C ARG A 611 15.83 -7.93 68.07
N ILE A 612 17.04 -7.59 68.51
CA ILE A 612 18.22 -7.50 67.64
C ILE A 612 18.49 -8.89 67.05
N PHE A 613 18.76 -8.95 65.75
CA PHE A 613 19.19 -10.17 65.08
C PHE A 613 20.60 -10.56 65.55
N GLU A 614 20.71 -11.73 66.19
CA GLU A 614 21.99 -12.33 66.56
C GLU A 614 22.23 -13.63 65.75
N PRO A 615 23.29 -13.70 64.93
CA PRO A 615 23.56 -14.87 64.08
C PRO A 615 23.68 -16.19 64.86
N LYS A 616 24.17 -16.13 66.11
CA LYS A 616 24.37 -17.31 66.97
C LYS A 616 23.05 -17.89 67.48
N GLU A 617 22.02 -17.07 67.59
CA GLU A 617 20.70 -17.45 68.09
C GLU A 617 19.72 -17.79 66.95
N ALA A 618 20.08 -17.43 65.72
CA ALA A 618 19.26 -17.63 64.53
C ALA A 618 18.83 -19.11 64.35
N VAL A 619 19.70 -20.07 64.66
CA VAL A 619 19.39 -21.51 64.54
C VAL A 619 18.13 -21.91 65.32
N GLN A 620 17.91 -21.30 66.48
CA GLN A 620 16.76 -21.63 67.35
C GLN A 620 15.47 -20.92 66.89
N THR A 621 15.59 -19.76 66.25
CA THR A 621 14.44 -18.94 65.82
C THR A 621 14.02 -19.22 64.38
N LEU A 622 14.90 -19.77 63.55
CA LEU A 622 14.68 -20.00 62.12
C LEU A 622 13.48 -20.88 61.77
N PRO A 623 13.17 -22.00 62.47
CA PRO A 623 11.98 -22.78 62.17
C PRO A 623 10.68 -21.97 62.29
N PHE A 624 10.62 -21.04 63.26
CA PHE A 624 9.47 -20.15 63.42
C PHE A 624 9.40 -19.10 62.29
N VAL A 625 10.56 -18.58 61.88
CA VAL A 625 10.67 -17.63 60.75
C VAL A 625 10.27 -18.30 59.43
N GLU A 626 10.65 -19.56 59.21
CA GLU A 626 10.31 -20.35 58.04
C GLU A 626 8.78 -20.56 57.92
N VAL A 627 8.13 -21.00 59.00
CA VAL A 627 6.67 -21.16 59.04
C VAL A 627 5.95 -19.84 58.76
N LYS A 628 6.45 -18.73 59.35
CA LYS A 628 5.89 -17.40 59.13
C LYS A 628 6.14 -16.89 57.71
N LEU A 629 7.29 -17.16 57.12
CA LEU A 629 7.61 -16.81 55.74
C LEU A 629 6.70 -17.57 54.77
N ARG A 630 6.50 -18.88 54.97
CA ARG A 630 5.55 -19.67 54.17
C ARG A 630 4.12 -19.13 54.30
N HIS A 631 3.70 -18.78 55.51
CA HIS A 631 2.38 -18.18 55.73
C HIS A 631 2.25 -16.81 55.04
N ALA A 632 3.25 -15.94 55.19
CA ALA A 632 3.28 -14.63 54.55
C ALA A 632 3.24 -14.73 53.03
N PHE A 633 4.03 -15.65 52.47
CA PHE A 633 3.99 -15.97 51.05
C PHE A 633 2.59 -16.42 50.64
N ALA A 634 1.97 -17.38 51.33
CA ALA A 634 0.65 -17.90 50.99
C ALA A 634 -0.45 -16.81 51.06
N VAL A 635 -0.40 -15.95 52.07
CA VAL A 635 -1.31 -14.80 52.19
C VAL A 635 -1.12 -13.82 51.03
N LEU A 636 0.13 -13.51 50.69
CA LEU A 636 0.47 -12.63 49.58
C LEU A 636 0.04 -13.22 48.22
N ALA A 637 0.31 -14.49 47.98
CA ALA A 637 -0.11 -15.21 46.78
C ALA A 637 -1.65 -15.17 46.62
N ASN A 638 -2.39 -15.35 47.72
CA ASN A 638 -3.86 -15.23 47.71
C ASN A 638 -4.35 -13.81 47.42
N ILE A 639 -3.71 -12.80 48.01
CA ILE A 639 -4.04 -11.39 47.72
C ILE A 639 -3.78 -11.07 46.25
N LEU A 640 -2.62 -11.48 45.73
CA LEU A 640 -2.26 -11.28 44.33
C LEU A 640 -3.16 -12.09 43.39
N ALA A 641 -3.61 -13.28 43.75
CA ALA A 641 -4.58 -14.04 42.97
C ALA A 641 -5.93 -13.33 42.86
N ASN A 642 -6.46 -12.84 43.99
CA ASN A 642 -7.72 -12.09 44.00
C ASN A 642 -7.60 -10.77 43.21
N GLN A 643 -6.44 -10.11 43.30
CA GLN A 643 -6.16 -8.92 42.51
C GLN A 643 -5.93 -9.23 41.03
N ALA A 644 -5.28 -10.33 40.69
CA ALA A 644 -5.09 -10.76 39.30
C ALA A 644 -6.44 -11.00 38.64
N PHE A 645 -7.36 -11.67 39.32
CA PHE A 645 -8.75 -11.81 38.90
C PHE A 645 -9.40 -10.42 38.70
N ALA A 646 -9.42 -9.58 39.74
CA ALA A 646 -10.14 -8.30 39.71
C ALA A 646 -9.58 -7.31 38.68
N PHE A 647 -8.25 -7.20 38.57
CA PHE A 647 -7.60 -6.34 37.59
C PHE A 647 -7.77 -6.86 36.18
N SER A 648 -7.76 -8.18 35.97
CA SER A 648 -8.06 -8.76 34.64
C SER A 648 -9.51 -8.50 34.26
N ASP A 649 -10.47 -8.83 35.12
CA ASP A 649 -11.90 -8.62 34.83
C ASP A 649 -12.21 -7.14 34.47
N THR A 650 -11.70 -6.21 35.27
CA THR A 650 -11.83 -4.77 34.99
C THR A 650 -11.07 -4.30 33.75
N SER A 651 -10.01 -5.01 33.35
CA SER A 651 -9.22 -4.71 32.16
C SER A 651 -9.98 -4.95 30.87
N LEU A 652 -10.78 -6.01 30.78
CA LEU A 652 -11.62 -6.25 29.59
C LEU A 652 -12.65 -5.12 29.41
N ALA A 653 -13.32 -4.74 30.49
CA ALA A 653 -14.28 -3.63 30.46
C ALA A 653 -13.59 -2.30 30.09
N THR A 654 -12.39 -2.06 30.61
CA THR A 654 -11.60 -0.86 30.30
C THR A 654 -11.13 -0.84 28.84
N LEU A 655 -10.77 -2.01 28.30
CA LEU A 655 -10.38 -2.16 26.90
C LEU A 655 -11.54 -1.74 25.99
N CYS A 656 -12.71 -2.34 26.16
CA CYS A 656 -13.88 -2.11 25.31
C CYS A 656 -14.41 -0.67 25.40
N ARG A 657 -14.60 -0.16 26.63
CA ARG A 657 -15.29 1.12 26.84
C ARG A 657 -14.44 2.36 26.54
N ARG A 658 -13.11 2.21 26.53
CA ARG A 658 -12.21 3.37 26.49
C ARG A 658 -11.00 3.16 25.60
N GLN A 659 -10.19 2.14 25.86
CA GLN A 659 -8.87 2.04 25.22
C GLN A 659 -8.96 1.78 23.72
N VAL A 660 -9.92 0.95 23.28
CA VAL A 660 -10.16 0.71 21.86
C VAL A 660 -10.64 1.99 21.19
N ASP A 661 -11.65 2.67 21.73
CA ASP A 661 -12.16 3.93 21.15
C ASP A 661 -11.06 5.01 21.09
N GLU A 662 -10.24 5.17 22.13
CA GLU A 662 -9.11 6.10 22.13
C GLU A 662 -8.06 5.74 21.06
N ALA A 663 -7.71 4.45 20.92
CA ALA A 663 -6.72 3.99 19.96
C ALA A 663 -7.21 4.12 18.52
N MET A 664 -8.48 3.78 18.25
CA MET A 664 -9.08 3.91 16.92
C MET A 664 -9.12 5.38 16.47
N ASN A 665 -9.40 6.32 17.38
CA ASN A 665 -9.37 7.75 17.08
C ASN A 665 -7.95 8.29 16.84
N LYS A 666 -6.94 7.67 17.44
CA LYS A 666 -5.51 8.01 17.29
C LYS A 666 -4.82 7.28 16.15
N ILE A 667 -5.55 6.51 15.32
CA ILE A 667 -4.97 5.87 14.14
C ILE A 667 -4.29 6.92 13.28
N ASP A 668 -2.99 6.68 13.06
CA ASP A 668 -2.11 7.48 12.23
C ASP A 668 -1.05 6.56 11.60
N TYR A 669 -0.37 7.05 10.56
CA TYR A 669 0.66 6.28 9.88
C TYR A 669 1.98 6.31 10.64
N SER A 670 2.68 5.18 10.59
CA SER A 670 4.10 5.18 10.90
C SER A 670 4.89 6.02 9.87
N PRO A 671 6.10 6.50 10.22
CA PRO A 671 6.96 7.25 9.28
C PRO A 671 7.30 6.46 8.01
N GLU A 672 7.35 5.13 8.10
CA GLU A 672 7.62 4.24 6.96
C GLU A 672 6.39 4.09 6.06
N GLN A 673 5.20 3.91 6.66
CA GLN A 673 3.94 3.88 5.91
C GLN A 673 3.65 5.21 5.21
N ASN A 674 3.93 6.34 5.87
CA ASN A 674 3.82 7.67 5.25
C ASN A 674 4.71 7.79 4.00
N ARG A 675 5.95 7.28 4.06
CA ARG A 675 6.86 7.28 2.90
C ARG A 675 6.34 6.39 1.77
N ALA A 676 5.86 5.18 2.10
CA ALA A 676 5.31 4.26 1.11
C ALA A 676 4.04 4.82 0.43
N LEU A 677 3.15 5.44 1.20
CA LEU A 677 1.94 6.07 0.67
C LEU A 677 2.24 7.31 -0.18
N ALA A 678 3.21 8.13 0.23
CA ALA A 678 3.63 9.26 -0.58
C ALA A 678 4.19 8.80 -1.95
N ALA A 679 5.03 7.77 -1.96
CA ALA A 679 5.55 7.19 -3.20
C ALA A 679 4.41 6.66 -4.10
N ARG A 680 3.47 5.90 -3.52
CA ARG A 680 2.31 5.38 -4.26
C ARG A 680 1.40 6.49 -4.78
N HIS A 681 1.22 7.57 -4.02
CA HIS A 681 0.44 8.72 -4.47
C HIS A 681 1.09 9.39 -5.67
N THR A 682 2.42 9.58 -5.66
CA THR A 682 3.17 10.08 -6.82
C THR A 682 3.00 9.17 -8.04
N GLU A 683 3.09 7.85 -7.87
CA GLU A 683 2.87 6.89 -8.96
C GLU A 683 1.45 7.01 -9.55
N LEU A 684 0.42 7.13 -8.70
CA LEU A 684 -0.97 7.29 -9.15
C LEU A 684 -1.20 8.62 -9.86
N GLU A 685 -0.61 9.71 -9.37
CA GLU A 685 -0.66 11.04 -10.00
C GLU A 685 -0.01 11.01 -11.39
N GLU A 686 1.15 10.34 -11.52
CA GLU A 686 1.83 10.15 -12.80
C GLU A 686 0.97 9.36 -13.80
N VAL A 687 0.31 8.28 -13.34
CA VAL A 687 -0.61 7.49 -14.19
C VAL A 687 -1.81 8.34 -14.63
N ALA A 688 -2.45 9.07 -13.70
CA ALA A 688 -3.59 9.93 -14.01
C ALA A 688 -3.21 11.01 -15.04
N LYS A 689 -2.04 11.64 -14.87
CA LYS A 689 -1.50 12.63 -15.79
C LYS A 689 -1.19 12.03 -17.17
N GLN A 690 -0.57 10.84 -17.23
CA GLN A 690 -0.27 10.18 -18.50
C GLN A 690 -1.55 9.88 -19.30
N VAL A 691 -2.60 9.39 -18.63
CA VAL A 691 -3.90 9.14 -19.29
C VAL A 691 -4.54 10.45 -19.78
N GLU A 692 -4.44 11.54 -19.01
CA GLU A 692 -4.93 12.85 -19.41
C GLU A 692 -4.18 13.43 -20.63
N GLU A 693 -2.85 13.30 -20.67
CA GLU A 693 -2.03 13.72 -21.81
C GLU A 693 -2.39 12.93 -23.08
N ARG A 694 -2.58 11.61 -22.97
CA ARG A 694 -3.03 10.74 -24.06
C ARG A 694 -4.42 11.14 -24.56
N LEU A 695 -5.39 11.34 -23.65
CA LEU A 695 -6.74 11.78 -24.00
C LEU A 695 -6.73 13.14 -24.70
N SER A 696 -5.91 14.07 -24.21
CA SER A 696 -5.71 15.39 -24.79
C SER A 696 -5.14 15.30 -26.22
N ALA A 697 -4.19 14.39 -26.48
CA ALA A 697 -3.68 14.14 -27.82
C ALA A 697 -4.76 13.62 -28.78
N VAL A 698 -5.61 12.68 -28.35
CA VAL A 698 -6.72 12.16 -29.15
C VAL A 698 -7.77 13.23 -29.44
N ARG A 699 -8.09 14.08 -28.45
CA ARG A 699 -8.99 15.23 -28.64
C ARG A 699 -8.46 16.24 -29.64
N ARG A 700 -7.14 16.51 -29.63
CA ARG A 700 -6.49 17.33 -30.66
C ARG A 700 -6.65 16.70 -32.04
N CYS A 701 -6.40 15.39 -32.18
CA CYS A 701 -6.59 14.67 -33.44
C CYS A 701 -8.02 14.79 -33.98
N LEU A 702 -9.03 14.64 -33.11
CA LEU A 702 -10.44 14.81 -33.47
C LEU A 702 -10.76 16.24 -33.91
N ALA A 703 -10.23 17.25 -33.21
CA ALA A 703 -10.40 18.65 -33.59
C ALA A 703 -9.80 18.93 -34.98
N THR A 704 -8.58 18.45 -35.24
CA THR A 704 -7.92 18.58 -36.55
C THR A 704 -8.72 17.91 -37.66
N LEU A 705 -9.21 16.68 -37.46
CA LEU A 705 -10.07 16.00 -38.46
C LEU A 705 -11.38 16.74 -38.71
N ARG A 706 -12.02 17.26 -37.66
CA ARG A 706 -13.28 18.00 -37.78
C ARG A 706 -13.09 19.31 -38.56
N SER A 707 -11.95 20.00 -38.37
CA SER A 707 -11.64 21.23 -39.14
C SER A 707 -11.37 20.99 -40.62
N VAL A 708 -10.97 19.77 -41.02
CA VAL A 708 -10.78 19.42 -42.43
C VAL A 708 -12.09 19.02 -43.10
N ARG A 709 -13.09 18.60 -42.31
CA ARG A 709 -14.42 18.21 -42.80
C ARG A 709 -15.33 19.43 -43.03
N SER A 710 -15.19 20.46 -42.20
CA SER A 710 -15.91 21.75 -42.33
C SER A 710 -15.32 22.60 -43.44
#